data_AF-A0A8S0RHM0-F1
#
_entry.id   AF-A0A8S0RHM0-F1
#
_cell.length_a   1.000
_cell.length_b   1.000
_cell.length_c   1.000
_cell.angle_alpha   90.00
_cell.angle_beta   90.00
_cell.angle_gamma   90.00
#
_symmetry.space_group_name_H-M   'P 1'
#
loop_
_entity.id
_entity.type
_entity.pdbx_description
1 polymer ?
#
loop_
_entity_poly.entity_id
_entity_poly.type
_entity_poly.pdbx_seq_one_letter_code
_entity_poly.pdbx_strand_id
1 'polypeptide(L)'
;MYFKKIFIFPVEYDKFREIKMVAFGKKLKERQIQEWQGYYINYKLMKKKVKQHANQIEAGALDRQQVLKDFSWMLDNQIEKIVLFILEQQGLLASRIAQLNEQQDFLQEHPDTLKISELREAYRAVGLDLLKLLHFVEMNAIGLRKILKKFDKRFGYRFTDYYVKTRANHPYSQLQQVFKHVGLGAVIGAISRNLAELQDRHGSYLSIYDHPALPLQDPVVDSIKSAVDRLTHSTNFLHFLGQHVFIMQEELPTTAEEHIDDQRYHFMSLLLNLANTFLYMVNTYVIVPTADDYSMSLGAAATVCGIVIGAMAVAQIFSSVYFSAWSNKSYFRPLVFSSIVLFMGNVMYALAYDLNSLAILLIGRLLCGFGSARAVNRRYISDCVPVKIRMQASAGFVSASAFGVACGPALAGLLQTKFRIYNITFNQDTLPGWVMALAWFFYLIWLWISFREPAHEAVVINITEEANAVGNDNLEKGLAQPLLLPTAKNEQNEEDDRECDENEEASEESRRPANSLASAYRLLTPSIKVQLLIYFMLKYAMEILLSESSVITTYYFGWTTSRVSIFLACLGLTVLPVNFVVGSYISNIFEDRQILVASEIMVLLGILLSFHIFIPYSVPQYVSSGLIMFVSAEVLEGVNLSLLSRVMSFRLSRGTYNGGLLSTEAGTLARVVADGTITLAGYLGESKLLNATLLPSLLICVASIIATCSTYNSLY
;
A
#
# COMPACT_ATOMS: atom_id res chain seq x y z
N MET A 1 17.76 29.37 -26.80
CA MET A 1 17.65 30.83 -26.98
C MET A 1 16.55 31.05 -28.04
N TYR A 2 15.39 31.65 -27.71
CA TYR A 2 14.23 32.01 -28.59
C TYR A 2 13.59 30.89 -29.46
N PHE A 3 12.27 30.78 -29.73
CA PHE A 3 11.00 31.46 -29.35
C PHE A 3 10.02 30.39 -28.77
N LYS A 4 8.90 30.60 -28.06
CA LYS A 4 8.09 31.72 -27.52
C LYS A 4 7.11 32.50 -28.46
N LYS A 5 5.79 32.26 -28.26
CA LYS A 5 4.58 32.75 -29.02
C LYS A 5 4.39 31.98 -30.34
N ILE A 6 3.20 31.71 -30.86
CA ILE A 6 1.82 32.24 -30.69
C ILE A 6 0.89 31.04 -30.32
N PHE A 7 -0.30 31.12 -29.71
CA PHE A 7 -1.32 32.18 -29.49
C PHE A 7 -1.72 32.30 -28.00
N ILE A 8 -2.85 32.97 -27.70
CA ILE A 8 -3.53 33.12 -26.41
C ILE A 8 -5.05 33.09 -26.68
N PHE A 9 -5.84 32.43 -25.84
CA PHE A 9 -7.23 32.81 -25.57
C PHE A 9 -7.50 32.64 -24.06
N PRO A 10 -7.95 33.68 -23.34
CA PRO A 10 -8.38 33.55 -21.96
C PRO A 10 -9.83 33.08 -21.93
N VAL A 11 -10.14 32.04 -21.15
CA VAL A 11 -11.53 31.70 -20.82
C VAL A 11 -11.66 31.68 -19.31
N GLU A 12 -12.49 32.59 -18.78
CA GLU A 12 -12.84 32.70 -17.37
C GLU A 12 -13.51 31.42 -16.85
N TYR A 13 -12.73 30.47 -16.34
CA TYR A 13 -13.27 29.22 -15.81
C TYR A 13 -13.66 29.28 -14.32
N ASP A 14 -13.05 30.18 -13.53
CA ASP A 14 -13.22 30.19 -12.06
C ASP A 14 -14.48 30.90 -11.55
N LYS A 15 -15.05 31.86 -12.28
CA LYS A 15 -16.34 32.46 -11.90
C LYS A 15 -17.55 31.51 -12.04
N PHE A 16 -17.38 30.34 -12.64
CA PHE A 16 -18.50 29.43 -12.97
C PHE A 16 -18.72 28.26 -11.99
N ARG A 17 -17.90 28.12 -10.93
CA ARG A 17 -18.03 26.99 -9.98
C ARG A 17 -18.95 27.28 -8.79
N GLU A 18 -18.84 28.42 -8.11
CA GLU A 18 -19.66 28.70 -6.91
C GLU A 18 -21.16 28.89 -7.22
N ILE A 19 -21.49 29.50 -8.37
CA ILE A 19 -22.89 29.75 -8.78
C ILE A 19 -23.66 28.44 -9.09
N LYS A 20 -23.00 27.28 -9.22
CA LYS A 20 -23.65 26.01 -9.62
C LYS A 20 -24.31 25.21 -8.47
N MET A 21 -24.26 25.66 -7.22
CA MET A 21 -24.93 24.94 -6.10
C MET A 21 -26.48 25.07 -6.10
N VAL A 22 -27.05 26.11 -6.71
CA VAL A 22 -28.48 26.47 -6.55
C VAL A 22 -29.35 26.16 -7.79
N ALA A 23 -29.10 25.07 -8.52
CA ALA A 23 -29.93 24.73 -9.70
C ALA A 23 -30.07 23.24 -10.09
N PHE A 24 -29.52 22.28 -9.34
CA PHE A 24 -29.40 20.90 -9.87
C PHE A 24 -30.73 20.25 -10.29
N GLY A 25 -31.82 20.43 -9.54
CA GLY A 25 -33.13 19.88 -9.93
C GLY A 25 -33.72 20.49 -11.21
N LYS A 26 -33.35 21.73 -11.55
CA LYS A 26 -33.72 22.37 -12.82
C LYS A 26 -32.85 21.83 -13.96
N LYS A 27 -31.53 21.75 -13.74
CA LYS A 27 -30.54 21.21 -14.70
C LYS A 27 -30.72 19.73 -15.00
N LEU A 28 -31.20 18.94 -14.04
CA LEU A 28 -31.60 17.55 -14.27
C LEU A 28 -32.76 17.52 -15.27
N LYS A 29 -33.83 18.29 -15.03
CA LYS A 29 -34.99 18.38 -15.93
C LYS A 29 -34.64 18.93 -17.32
N GLU A 30 -33.72 19.89 -17.41
CA GLU A 30 -33.25 20.49 -18.66
C GLU A 30 -32.31 19.57 -19.48
N ARG A 31 -31.70 18.55 -18.86
CA ARG A 31 -30.73 17.62 -19.49
C ARG A 31 -31.20 16.16 -19.54
N GLN A 32 -32.46 15.93 -19.23
CA GLN A 32 -33.11 14.63 -19.34
C GLN A 32 -33.46 14.34 -20.81
N ILE A 33 -33.08 13.16 -21.29
CA ILE A 33 -33.60 12.60 -22.54
C ILE A 33 -35.12 12.45 -22.38
N GLN A 34 -35.90 13.02 -23.30
CA GLN A 34 -37.36 13.15 -23.14
C GLN A 34 -38.06 11.78 -23.09
N GLU A 35 -37.63 10.85 -23.94
CA GLU A 35 -38.11 9.46 -24.01
C GLU A 35 -37.96 8.72 -22.67
N TRP A 36 -36.92 9.02 -21.90
CA TRP A 36 -36.55 8.24 -20.71
C TRP A 36 -36.91 8.93 -19.39
N GLN A 37 -37.68 10.02 -19.41
CA GLN A 37 -37.99 10.85 -18.22
C GLN A 37 -38.52 10.04 -17.03
N GLY A 38 -39.31 8.99 -17.27
CA GLY A 38 -39.86 8.12 -16.23
C GLY A 38 -38.81 7.34 -15.43
N TYR A 39 -37.67 6.99 -16.04
CA TYR A 39 -36.66 6.11 -15.46
C TYR A 39 -35.60 6.85 -14.63
N TYR A 40 -35.43 8.16 -14.80
CA TYR A 40 -34.52 8.96 -13.98
C TYR A 40 -34.93 9.00 -12.50
N ILE A 41 -33.96 9.17 -11.60
CA ILE A 41 -34.20 9.42 -10.17
C ILE A 41 -35.12 10.62 -9.94
N ASN A 42 -36.19 10.44 -9.16
CA ASN A 42 -37.12 11.52 -8.83
C ASN A 42 -36.55 12.44 -7.73
N TYR A 43 -35.50 13.19 -8.07
CA TYR A 43 -34.77 14.06 -7.15
C TYR A 43 -35.67 15.08 -6.41
N LYS A 44 -36.76 15.54 -7.05
CA LYS A 44 -37.74 16.46 -6.44
C LYS A 44 -38.53 15.78 -5.32
N LEU A 45 -39.01 14.56 -5.56
CA LEU A 45 -39.72 13.75 -4.56
C LEU A 45 -38.80 13.40 -3.38
N MET A 46 -37.60 12.88 -3.67
CA MET A 46 -36.62 12.55 -2.63
C MET A 46 -36.29 13.79 -1.78
N LYS A 47 -36.03 14.96 -2.39
CA LYS A 47 -35.77 16.21 -1.66
C LYS A 47 -36.95 16.64 -0.78
N LYS A 48 -38.20 16.42 -1.22
CA LYS A 48 -39.40 16.70 -0.41
C LYS A 48 -39.43 15.79 0.82
N LYS A 49 -39.18 14.49 0.66
CA LYS A 49 -39.14 13.51 1.75
C LYS A 49 -38.03 13.81 2.77
N VAL A 50 -36.82 14.16 2.33
CA VAL A 50 -35.74 14.63 3.23
C VAL A 50 -36.15 15.84 4.06
N LYS A 51 -36.94 16.78 3.50
CA LYS A 51 -37.47 17.90 4.28
C LYS A 51 -38.56 17.43 5.28
N GLN A 52 -39.47 16.55 4.85
CA GLN A 52 -40.54 16.04 5.71
C GLN A 52 -40.01 15.28 6.93
N HIS A 53 -39.06 14.37 6.74
CA HIS A 53 -38.47 13.60 7.85
C HIS A 53 -37.75 14.48 8.88
N ALA A 54 -37.09 15.56 8.45
CA ALA A 54 -36.48 16.53 9.36
C ALA A 54 -37.53 17.28 10.19
N ASN A 55 -38.57 17.80 9.54
CA ASN A 55 -39.70 18.43 10.24
C ASN A 55 -40.41 17.47 11.23
N GLN A 56 -40.40 16.15 10.97
CA GLN A 56 -41.00 15.14 11.84
C GLN A 56 -40.10 14.75 13.04
N ILE A 57 -38.78 14.76 12.86
CA ILE A 57 -37.81 14.60 13.96
C ILE A 57 -37.81 15.85 14.85
N GLU A 58 -37.82 17.05 14.28
CA GLU A 58 -37.96 18.33 15.01
C GLU A 58 -39.26 18.40 15.84
N ALA A 59 -40.32 17.68 15.41
CA ALA A 59 -41.59 17.59 16.12
C ALA A 59 -41.71 16.38 17.08
N GLY A 60 -40.63 15.63 17.32
CA GLY A 60 -40.60 14.47 18.23
C GLY A 60 -41.47 13.28 17.80
N ALA A 61 -41.94 13.24 16.55
CA ALA A 61 -43.02 12.35 16.11
C ALA A 61 -42.55 11.04 15.44
N LEU A 62 -41.25 10.83 15.28
CA LEU A 62 -40.67 9.70 14.53
C LEU A 62 -39.29 9.33 15.06
N ASP A 63 -39.08 8.04 15.33
CA ASP A 63 -37.77 7.53 15.74
C ASP A 63 -36.75 7.60 14.59
N ARG A 64 -35.50 7.86 14.97
CA ARG A 64 -34.34 8.00 14.11
C ARG A 64 -34.09 6.76 13.26
N GLN A 65 -34.29 5.55 13.78
CA GLN A 65 -34.08 4.32 13.01
C GLN A 65 -35.12 4.16 11.89
N GLN A 66 -36.37 4.53 12.16
CA GLN A 66 -37.47 4.43 11.20
C GLN A 66 -37.25 5.34 10.00
N VAL A 67 -36.77 6.57 10.22
CA VAL A 67 -36.41 7.51 9.13
C VAL A 67 -35.29 6.96 8.23
N LEU A 68 -34.28 6.31 8.81
CA LEU A 68 -33.18 5.70 8.04
C LEU A 68 -33.69 4.51 7.20
N LYS A 69 -34.56 3.67 7.77
CA LYS A 69 -35.16 2.51 7.09
C LYS A 69 -36.06 2.95 5.92
N ASP A 70 -36.99 3.88 6.17
CA ASP A 70 -37.92 4.40 5.16
C ASP A 70 -37.18 5.07 3.98
N PHE A 71 -36.16 5.88 4.28
CA PHE A 71 -35.37 6.54 3.26
C PHE A 71 -34.48 5.55 2.49
N SER A 72 -33.97 4.50 3.14
CA SER A 72 -33.20 3.43 2.48
C SER A 72 -34.04 2.65 1.48
N TRP A 73 -35.27 2.26 1.87
CA TRP A 73 -36.22 1.57 1.00
C TRP A 73 -36.65 2.46 -0.18
N MET A 74 -36.88 3.75 0.07
CA MET A 74 -37.19 4.71 -0.98
C MET A 74 -36.04 4.87 -1.99
N LEU A 75 -34.78 4.81 -1.53
CA LEU A 75 -33.62 4.90 -2.43
C LEU A 75 -33.45 3.62 -3.27
N ASP A 76 -33.66 2.43 -2.69
CA ASP A 76 -33.68 1.16 -3.44
C ASP A 76 -34.67 1.22 -4.59
N ASN A 77 -35.93 1.56 -4.33
CA ASN A 77 -36.97 1.60 -5.36
C ASN A 77 -36.63 2.59 -6.49
N GLN A 78 -35.79 3.61 -6.25
CA GLN A 78 -35.26 4.46 -7.31
C GLN A 78 -34.08 3.81 -8.06
N ILE A 79 -33.17 3.14 -7.36
CA ILE A 79 -32.04 2.41 -7.94
C ILE A 79 -32.53 1.24 -8.79
N GLU A 80 -33.42 0.40 -8.27
CA GLU A 80 -34.05 -0.72 -8.98
C GLU A 80 -34.63 -0.30 -10.33
N LYS A 81 -35.45 0.76 -10.33
CA LYS A 81 -36.06 1.32 -11.54
C LYS A 81 -35.02 1.79 -12.57
N ILE A 82 -33.92 2.39 -12.11
CA ILE A 82 -32.81 2.84 -12.98
C ILE A 82 -32.08 1.61 -13.54
N VAL A 83 -31.87 0.60 -12.72
CA VAL A 83 -31.11 -0.63 -13.04
C VAL A 83 -31.84 -1.52 -14.03
N LEU A 84 -33.12 -1.80 -13.80
CA LEU A 84 -33.95 -2.58 -14.73
C LEU A 84 -33.97 -1.95 -16.13
N PHE A 85 -34.06 -0.63 -16.20
CA PHE A 85 -33.98 0.10 -17.47
C PHE A 85 -32.60 0.03 -18.13
N ILE A 86 -31.50 0.08 -17.36
CA ILE A 86 -30.14 -0.11 -17.90
C ILE A 86 -30.01 -1.51 -18.51
N LEU A 87 -30.48 -2.56 -17.84
CA LEU A 87 -30.45 -3.94 -18.32
C LEU A 87 -31.27 -4.12 -19.60
N GLU A 88 -32.47 -3.53 -19.67
CA GLU A 88 -33.32 -3.52 -20.86
C GLU A 88 -32.60 -2.88 -22.06
N GLN A 89 -32.04 -1.68 -21.88
CA GLN A 89 -31.30 -0.98 -22.95
C GLN A 89 -30.00 -1.70 -23.34
N GLN A 90 -29.29 -2.32 -22.40
CA GLN A 90 -28.15 -3.19 -22.70
C GLN A 90 -28.55 -4.39 -23.58
N GLY A 91 -29.68 -5.04 -23.27
CA GLY A 91 -30.22 -6.17 -24.05
C GLY A 91 -30.58 -5.77 -25.48
N LEU A 92 -31.23 -4.61 -25.66
CA LEU A 92 -31.56 -4.07 -26.99
C LEU A 92 -30.30 -3.74 -27.82
N LEU A 93 -29.30 -3.10 -27.21
CA LEU A 93 -28.02 -2.82 -27.86
C LEU A 93 -27.27 -4.10 -28.24
N ALA A 94 -27.23 -5.09 -27.36
CA ALA A 94 -26.58 -6.38 -27.61
C ALA A 94 -27.27 -7.17 -28.73
N SER A 95 -28.60 -7.21 -28.75
CA SER A 95 -29.37 -7.86 -29.83
C SER A 95 -29.14 -7.20 -31.19
N ARG A 96 -29.10 -5.86 -31.23
CA ARG A 96 -28.80 -5.11 -32.46
C ARG A 96 -27.37 -5.33 -32.94
N ILE A 97 -26.39 -5.43 -32.04
CA ILE A 97 -25.00 -5.80 -32.40
C ILE A 97 -24.92 -7.22 -32.96
N ALA A 98 -25.66 -8.18 -32.38
CA ALA A 98 -25.69 -9.55 -32.90
C ALA A 98 -26.22 -9.61 -34.35
N GLN A 99 -27.30 -8.90 -34.65
CA GLN A 99 -27.84 -8.79 -36.02
C GLN A 99 -26.84 -8.13 -37.00
N LEU A 100 -26.09 -7.12 -36.55
CA LEU A 100 -25.06 -6.48 -37.37
C LEU A 100 -23.82 -7.39 -37.56
N ASN A 101 -23.49 -8.26 -36.60
CA ASN A 101 -22.44 -9.29 -36.79
C ASN A 101 -22.85 -10.29 -37.87
N GLU A 102 -24.09 -10.80 -37.86
CA GLU A 102 -24.58 -11.72 -38.89
C GLU A 102 -24.50 -11.12 -40.31
N GLN A 103 -24.79 -9.81 -40.43
CA GLN A 103 -24.61 -9.07 -41.68
C GLN A 103 -23.14 -8.86 -42.05
N GLN A 104 -22.27 -8.65 -41.06
CA GLN A 104 -20.81 -8.52 -41.25
C GLN A 104 -20.18 -9.83 -41.74
N ASP A 105 -20.60 -10.96 -41.18
CA ASP A 105 -20.12 -12.30 -41.56
C ASP A 105 -20.53 -12.62 -43.01
N PHE A 106 -21.79 -12.34 -43.40
CA PHE A 106 -22.23 -12.50 -44.80
C PHE A 106 -21.45 -11.60 -45.79
N LEU A 107 -21.16 -10.35 -45.40
CA LEU A 107 -20.37 -9.42 -46.22
C LEU A 107 -18.86 -9.75 -46.25
N GLN A 108 -18.39 -10.67 -45.40
CA GLN A 108 -17.03 -11.19 -45.46
C GLN A 108 -16.86 -12.25 -46.57
N GLU A 109 -17.92 -12.97 -46.94
CA GLU A 109 -17.92 -13.90 -48.06
C GLU A 109 -18.10 -13.19 -49.41
N HIS A 110 -18.85 -12.08 -49.43
CA HIS A 110 -19.15 -11.29 -50.63
C HIS A 110 -18.96 -9.78 -50.39
N PRO A 111 -17.76 -9.23 -50.65
CA PRO A 111 -17.45 -7.83 -50.37
C PRO A 111 -18.17 -6.86 -51.31
N ASP A 112 -19.02 -6.00 -50.75
CA ASP A 112 -19.75 -4.94 -51.43
C ASP A 112 -19.51 -3.61 -50.70
N THR A 113 -18.78 -2.69 -51.36
CA THR A 113 -18.30 -1.45 -50.75
C THR A 113 -19.43 -0.54 -50.26
N LEU A 114 -20.60 -0.56 -50.91
CA LEU A 114 -21.75 0.25 -50.50
C LEU A 114 -22.35 -0.29 -49.20
N LYS A 115 -22.56 -1.61 -49.13
CA LYS A 115 -23.10 -2.27 -47.93
C LYS A 115 -22.15 -2.18 -46.73
N ILE A 116 -20.83 -2.14 -46.97
CA ILE A 116 -19.82 -1.91 -45.92
C ILE A 116 -19.97 -0.50 -45.31
N SER A 117 -20.33 0.53 -46.09
CA SER A 117 -20.66 1.86 -45.55
C SER A 117 -21.94 1.80 -44.73
N GLU A 118 -23.03 1.26 -45.28
CA GLU A 118 -24.32 1.13 -44.60
C GLU A 118 -24.20 0.41 -43.24
N LEU A 119 -23.40 -0.67 -43.20
CA LEU A 119 -23.09 -1.42 -41.97
C LEU A 119 -22.30 -0.56 -40.97
N ARG A 120 -21.31 0.23 -41.42
CA ARG A 120 -20.56 1.16 -40.58
C ARG A 120 -21.46 2.27 -40.02
N GLU A 121 -22.34 2.85 -40.84
CA GLU A 121 -23.38 3.79 -40.41
C GLU A 121 -24.30 3.17 -39.35
N ALA A 122 -24.69 1.90 -39.52
CA ALA A 122 -25.50 1.17 -38.54
C ALA A 122 -24.78 0.96 -37.20
N TYR A 123 -23.50 0.54 -37.21
CA TYR A 123 -22.69 0.45 -35.99
C TYR A 123 -22.49 1.81 -35.30
N ARG A 124 -22.29 2.88 -36.07
CA ARG A 124 -22.24 4.27 -35.55
C ARG A 124 -23.55 4.65 -34.86
N ALA A 125 -24.71 4.28 -35.43
CA ALA A 125 -26.01 4.53 -34.82
C ALA A 125 -26.15 3.80 -33.47
N VAL A 126 -25.71 2.54 -33.36
CA VAL A 126 -25.65 1.82 -32.08
C VAL A 126 -24.71 2.53 -31.08
N GLY A 127 -23.57 3.04 -31.54
CA GLY A 127 -22.65 3.84 -30.71
C GLY A 127 -23.27 5.14 -30.18
N LEU A 128 -24.10 5.83 -30.99
CA LEU A 128 -24.86 7.01 -30.57
C LEU A 128 -25.95 6.66 -29.55
N ASP A 129 -26.63 5.54 -29.70
CA ASP A 129 -27.63 5.06 -28.73
C ASP A 129 -26.96 4.62 -27.40
N LEU A 130 -25.77 4.01 -27.46
CA LEU A 130 -24.93 3.74 -26.29
C LEU A 130 -24.48 5.04 -25.59
N LEU A 131 -24.15 6.10 -26.33
CA LEU A 131 -23.81 7.41 -25.76
C LEU A 131 -24.98 8.04 -24.99
N LYS A 132 -26.22 7.89 -25.49
CA LYS A 132 -27.44 8.27 -24.74
C LYS A 132 -27.52 7.51 -23.41
N LEU A 133 -27.28 6.19 -23.45
CA LEU A 133 -27.31 5.32 -22.25
C LEU A 133 -26.23 5.72 -21.24
N LEU A 134 -24.98 5.96 -21.67
CA LEU A 134 -23.90 6.42 -20.79
C LEU A 134 -24.25 7.75 -20.10
N HIS A 135 -24.83 8.73 -20.83
CA HIS A 135 -25.30 9.99 -20.27
C HIS A 135 -26.45 9.80 -19.26
N PHE A 136 -27.37 8.87 -19.52
CA PHE A 136 -28.43 8.49 -18.57
C PHE A 136 -27.85 7.95 -17.26
N VAL A 137 -26.87 7.05 -17.33
CA VAL A 137 -26.22 6.49 -16.13
C VAL A 137 -25.45 7.59 -15.38
N GLU A 138 -24.70 8.45 -16.07
CA GLU A 138 -23.97 9.58 -15.48
C GLU A 138 -24.90 10.50 -14.67
N MET A 139 -26.01 10.94 -15.29
CA MET A 139 -26.98 11.84 -14.67
C MET A 139 -27.68 11.22 -13.45
N ASN A 140 -27.96 9.92 -13.48
CA ASN A 140 -28.55 9.20 -12.35
C ASN A 140 -27.56 8.98 -11.20
N ALA A 141 -26.30 8.61 -11.50
CA ALA A 141 -25.24 8.48 -10.49
C ALA A 141 -24.97 9.83 -9.78
N ILE A 142 -24.93 10.93 -10.52
CA ILE A 142 -24.82 12.29 -9.95
C ILE A 142 -26.05 12.63 -9.10
N GLY A 143 -27.25 12.23 -9.53
CA GLY A 143 -28.50 12.42 -8.79
C GLY A 143 -28.52 11.69 -7.45
N LEU A 144 -28.12 10.41 -7.43
CA LEU A 144 -27.95 9.59 -6.23
C LEU A 144 -26.93 10.22 -5.26
N ARG A 145 -25.73 10.57 -5.76
CA ARG A 145 -24.70 11.26 -4.96
C ARG A 145 -25.24 12.53 -4.30
N LYS A 146 -26.02 13.33 -5.04
CA LYS A 146 -26.55 14.62 -4.57
C LYS A 146 -27.76 14.52 -3.65
N ILE A 147 -28.42 13.36 -3.55
CA ILE A 147 -29.47 13.16 -2.55
C ILE A 147 -28.89 12.57 -1.26
N LEU A 148 -27.95 11.63 -1.39
CA LEU A 148 -27.16 11.08 -0.30
C LEU A 148 -26.45 12.20 0.51
N LYS A 149 -25.61 13.02 -0.14
CA LYS A 149 -24.98 14.20 0.49
C LYS A 149 -25.97 15.22 1.07
N LYS A 150 -27.22 15.25 0.58
CA LYS A 150 -28.28 16.15 1.11
C LYS A 150 -28.95 15.58 2.36
N PHE A 151 -29.04 14.26 2.48
CA PHE A 151 -29.51 13.58 3.67
C PHE A 151 -28.50 13.80 4.80
N ASP A 152 -27.22 13.43 4.60
CA ASP A 152 -26.17 13.60 5.62
C ASP A 152 -26.06 15.04 6.11
N LYS A 153 -26.00 16.04 5.20
CA LYS A 153 -25.91 17.46 5.60
C LYS A 153 -27.13 17.96 6.40
N ARG A 154 -28.29 17.30 6.32
CA ARG A 154 -29.50 17.71 7.05
C ARG A 154 -29.68 16.98 8.39
N PHE A 155 -29.07 15.81 8.55
CA PHE A 155 -29.22 15.00 9.76
C PHE A 155 -27.92 14.76 10.54
N GLY A 156 -26.76 15.16 10.02
CA GLY A 156 -25.45 14.93 10.65
C GLY A 156 -24.99 13.47 10.65
N TYR A 157 -25.69 12.59 9.95
CA TYR A 157 -25.44 11.14 9.99
C TYR A 157 -24.46 10.69 8.91
N ARG A 158 -23.70 9.63 9.22
CA ARG A 158 -22.95 8.78 8.27
C ARG A 158 -23.89 7.86 7.46
N PHE A 159 -25.03 8.39 6.99
CA PHE A 159 -26.04 7.56 6.34
C PHE A 159 -25.58 7.10 4.97
N THR A 160 -24.95 7.99 4.17
CA THR A 160 -24.30 7.58 2.91
C THR A 160 -23.32 6.44 3.14
N ASP A 161 -22.50 6.50 4.20
CA ASP A 161 -21.49 5.49 4.49
C ASP A 161 -22.13 4.13 4.86
N TYR A 162 -23.15 4.15 5.73
CA TYR A 162 -23.93 2.94 6.08
C TYR A 162 -24.64 2.34 4.85
N TYR A 163 -25.31 3.18 4.07
CA TYR A 163 -26.06 2.78 2.89
C TYR A 163 -25.15 2.17 1.81
N VAL A 164 -24.03 2.85 1.51
CA VAL A 164 -23.05 2.38 0.53
C VAL A 164 -22.32 1.15 1.06
N LYS A 165 -21.92 1.08 2.34
CA LYS A 165 -21.24 -0.12 2.90
C LYS A 165 -22.13 -1.37 2.83
N THR A 166 -23.39 -1.28 3.27
CA THR A 166 -24.31 -2.42 3.29
C THR A 166 -24.68 -2.91 1.88
N ARG A 167 -24.70 -2.02 0.89
CA ARG A 167 -25.13 -2.35 -0.48
C ARG A 167 -23.99 -2.50 -1.47
N ALA A 168 -22.81 -1.91 -1.28
CA ALA A 168 -21.69 -2.09 -2.21
C ALA A 168 -21.14 -3.53 -2.18
N ASN A 169 -21.23 -4.22 -1.04
CA ASN A 169 -20.63 -5.55 -0.84
C ASN A 169 -21.62 -6.73 -0.95
N HIS A 170 -22.91 -6.48 -1.14
CA HIS A 170 -23.91 -7.54 -1.24
C HIS A 170 -23.95 -8.13 -2.68
N PRO A 171 -23.94 -9.47 -2.87
CA PRO A 171 -23.82 -10.09 -4.19
C PRO A 171 -24.98 -9.78 -5.14
N TYR A 172 -26.19 -9.54 -4.60
CA TYR A 172 -27.37 -9.17 -5.38
C TYR A 172 -27.62 -7.66 -5.46
N SER A 173 -26.58 -6.84 -5.24
CA SER A 173 -26.77 -5.40 -5.15
C SER A 173 -26.94 -4.72 -6.51
N GLN A 174 -28.16 -4.25 -6.75
CA GLN A 174 -28.52 -3.37 -7.86
C GLN A 174 -27.65 -2.08 -7.89
N LEU A 175 -27.16 -1.61 -6.73
CA LEU A 175 -26.27 -0.44 -6.64
C LEU A 175 -24.95 -0.64 -7.41
N GLN A 176 -24.44 -1.87 -7.50
CA GLN A 176 -23.23 -2.16 -8.27
C GLN A 176 -23.44 -1.95 -9.77
N GLN A 177 -24.63 -2.23 -10.32
CA GLN A 177 -24.87 -2.13 -11.76
C GLN A 177 -24.85 -0.66 -12.23
N VAL A 178 -25.29 0.29 -11.40
CA VAL A 178 -25.21 1.73 -11.67
C VAL A 178 -23.79 2.30 -11.53
N PHE A 179 -22.90 1.65 -10.77
CA PHE A 179 -21.59 2.24 -10.41
C PHE A 179 -20.36 1.53 -10.98
N LYS A 180 -20.42 0.21 -11.20
CA LYS A 180 -19.37 -0.59 -11.84
C LYS A 180 -19.60 -0.80 -13.34
N HIS A 181 -20.76 -0.39 -13.87
CA HIS A 181 -21.09 -0.43 -15.31
C HIS A 181 -20.94 -1.81 -15.96
N VAL A 182 -21.17 -2.86 -15.16
CA VAL A 182 -21.01 -4.26 -15.57
C VAL A 182 -21.90 -4.52 -16.79
N GLY A 183 -21.32 -5.10 -17.86
CA GLY A 183 -21.99 -5.30 -19.15
C GLY A 183 -21.78 -4.18 -20.18
N LEU A 184 -21.70 -2.90 -19.78
CA LEU A 184 -21.47 -1.81 -20.76
C LEU A 184 -20.09 -1.94 -21.44
N GLY A 185 -19.07 -2.38 -20.70
CA GLY A 185 -17.73 -2.61 -21.26
C GLY A 185 -17.68 -3.62 -22.42
N ALA A 186 -18.52 -4.65 -22.38
CA ALA A 186 -18.60 -5.64 -23.46
C ALA A 186 -19.22 -5.05 -24.73
N VAL A 187 -20.29 -4.26 -24.58
CA VAL A 187 -20.95 -3.53 -25.68
C VAL A 187 -19.98 -2.50 -26.30
N ILE A 188 -19.25 -1.76 -25.47
CA ILE A 188 -18.21 -0.81 -25.91
C ILE A 188 -17.11 -1.55 -26.70
N GLY A 189 -16.62 -2.68 -26.18
CA GLY A 189 -15.58 -3.48 -26.82
C GLY A 189 -16.02 -4.03 -28.18
N ALA A 190 -17.24 -4.57 -28.27
CA ALA A 190 -17.80 -5.07 -29.52
C ALA A 190 -17.92 -3.98 -30.59
N ILE A 191 -18.52 -2.82 -30.27
CA ILE A 191 -18.65 -1.70 -31.20
C ILE A 191 -17.28 -1.18 -31.64
N SER A 192 -16.35 -0.99 -30.70
CA SER A 192 -15.02 -0.43 -30.99
C SER A 192 -14.20 -1.38 -31.89
N ARG A 193 -14.27 -2.69 -31.66
CA ARG A 193 -13.60 -3.71 -32.48
C ARG A 193 -14.19 -3.77 -33.89
N ASN A 194 -15.52 -3.85 -34.00
CA ASN A 194 -16.17 -4.03 -35.30
C ASN A 194 -16.04 -2.75 -36.17
N LEU A 195 -16.08 -1.55 -35.57
CA LEU A 195 -15.82 -0.30 -36.30
C LEU A 195 -14.37 -0.19 -36.78
N ALA A 196 -13.39 -0.67 -36.01
CA ALA A 196 -11.99 -0.71 -36.44
C ALA A 196 -11.79 -1.69 -37.60
N GLU A 197 -12.38 -2.88 -37.52
CA GLU A 197 -12.29 -3.90 -38.57
C GLU A 197 -12.91 -3.44 -39.91
N LEU A 198 -14.05 -2.77 -39.87
CA LEU A 198 -14.68 -2.17 -41.07
C LEU A 198 -13.89 -0.98 -41.63
N GLN A 199 -13.00 -0.38 -40.83
CA GLN A 199 -12.16 0.74 -41.25
C GLN A 199 -10.90 0.27 -42.01
N ASP A 200 -10.25 -0.81 -41.56
CA ASP A 200 -9.11 -1.40 -42.28
C ASP A 200 -9.52 -1.92 -43.67
N ARG A 201 -10.76 -2.42 -43.81
CA ARG A 201 -11.31 -2.93 -45.08
C ARG A 201 -11.64 -1.84 -46.13
N HIS A 202 -11.55 -0.54 -45.78
CA HIS A 202 -11.80 0.55 -46.73
C HIS A 202 -10.58 0.90 -47.63
N GLY A 203 -9.46 0.20 -47.47
CA GLY A 203 -8.24 0.34 -48.29
C GLY A 203 -8.35 -0.24 -49.70
N SER A 204 -9.33 0.20 -50.49
CA SER A 204 -9.36 -0.05 -51.94
C SER A 204 -8.51 1.00 -52.66
N TYR A 205 -7.22 0.71 -52.82
CA TYR A 205 -6.25 1.62 -53.44
C TYR A 205 -6.50 1.77 -54.95
N LEU A 206 -7.19 2.83 -55.35
CA LEU A 206 -7.43 3.17 -56.76
C LEU A 206 -6.33 4.06 -57.37
N SER A 207 -5.38 4.53 -56.54
CA SER A 207 -4.24 5.36 -56.95
C SER A 207 -2.99 4.99 -56.14
N ILE A 208 -1.85 4.89 -56.82
CA ILE A 208 -0.54 4.56 -56.22
C ILE A 208 0.12 5.77 -55.52
N TYR A 209 -0.53 6.94 -55.57
CA TYR A 209 -0.03 8.19 -54.98
C TYR A 209 -0.79 8.63 -53.72
N ASP A 210 -1.86 7.93 -53.35
CA ASP A 210 -2.65 8.26 -52.16
C ASP A 210 -1.85 7.88 -50.90
N HIS A 211 -1.24 8.89 -50.28
CA HIS A 211 -0.46 8.71 -49.06
C HIS A 211 -1.39 8.32 -47.91
N PRO A 212 -0.97 7.43 -47.00
CA PRO A 212 -1.80 7.02 -45.87
C PRO A 212 -1.99 8.20 -44.92
N ALA A 213 -3.19 8.78 -44.91
CA ALA A 213 -3.65 9.53 -43.75
C ALA A 213 -3.68 8.56 -42.55
N LEU A 214 -3.13 9.02 -41.41
CA LEU A 214 -3.07 8.28 -40.15
C LEU A 214 -4.40 7.60 -39.82
N PRO A 215 -4.41 6.46 -39.10
CA PRO A 215 -5.63 5.77 -38.71
C PRO A 215 -6.48 6.65 -37.76
N LEU A 216 -7.38 7.42 -38.36
CA LEU A 216 -8.33 8.30 -37.70
C LEU A 216 -9.34 7.42 -36.96
N GLN A 217 -9.18 7.23 -35.65
CA GLN A 217 -10.18 6.55 -34.83
C GLN A 217 -11.55 7.17 -35.07
N ASP A 218 -12.57 6.32 -35.23
CA ASP A 218 -13.91 6.80 -35.57
C ASP A 218 -14.41 7.76 -34.47
N PRO A 219 -14.90 8.97 -34.79
CA PRO A 219 -15.24 9.99 -33.79
C PRO A 219 -16.30 9.54 -32.79
N VAL A 220 -17.09 8.52 -33.11
CA VAL A 220 -18.03 7.88 -32.17
C VAL A 220 -17.28 7.11 -31.08
N VAL A 221 -16.18 6.43 -31.40
CA VAL A 221 -15.35 5.69 -30.43
C VAL A 221 -14.65 6.63 -29.46
N ASP A 222 -14.10 7.76 -29.94
CA ASP A 222 -13.52 8.79 -29.07
C ASP A 222 -14.57 9.43 -28.15
N SER A 223 -15.78 9.66 -28.68
CA SER A 223 -16.91 10.17 -27.90
C SER A 223 -17.33 9.18 -26.81
N ILE A 224 -17.37 7.88 -27.11
CA ILE A 224 -17.65 6.80 -26.14
C ILE A 224 -16.57 6.76 -25.06
N LYS A 225 -15.29 6.78 -25.44
CA LYS A 225 -14.16 6.80 -24.50
C LYS A 225 -14.25 7.99 -23.54
N SER A 226 -14.46 9.20 -24.07
CA SER A 226 -14.66 10.41 -23.26
C SER A 226 -15.89 10.31 -22.34
N ALA A 227 -16.98 9.67 -22.77
CA ALA A 227 -18.15 9.43 -21.93
C ALA A 227 -17.85 8.42 -20.80
N VAL A 228 -17.11 7.36 -21.08
CA VAL A 228 -16.66 6.36 -20.09
C VAL A 228 -15.73 7.00 -19.05
N ASP A 229 -14.81 7.88 -19.46
CA ASP A 229 -13.91 8.56 -18.53
C ASP A 229 -14.67 9.51 -17.58
N ARG A 230 -15.62 10.30 -18.11
CA ARG A 230 -16.52 11.15 -17.29
C ARG A 230 -17.39 10.34 -16.35
N LEU A 231 -17.91 9.21 -16.82
CA LEU A 231 -18.75 8.32 -16.05
C LEU A 231 -17.96 7.64 -14.92
N THR A 232 -16.76 7.16 -15.22
CA THR A 232 -15.79 6.60 -14.27
C THR A 232 -15.44 7.61 -13.18
N HIS A 233 -15.10 8.85 -13.54
CA HIS A 233 -14.89 9.91 -12.54
C HIS A 233 -16.18 10.23 -11.73
N SER A 234 -17.36 10.05 -12.35
CA SER A 234 -18.66 10.29 -11.72
C SER A 234 -19.16 9.16 -10.81
N THR A 235 -18.63 7.94 -10.93
CA THR A 235 -18.92 6.82 -10.04
C THR A 235 -17.79 6.53 -9.05
N ASN A 236 -16.54 6.81 -9.43
CA ASN A 236 -15.36 6.69 -8.57
C ASN A 236 -15.50 7.45 -7.25
N PHE A 237 -16.16 8.61 -7.19
CA PHE A 237 -16.37 9.32 -5.91
C PHE A 237 -17.24 8.54 -4.90
N LEU A 238 -18.19 7.72 -5.36
CA LEU A 238 -19.01 6.88 -4.47
C LEU A 238 -18.31 5.54 -4.17
N HIS A 239 -17.50 5.04 -5.10
CA HIS A 239 -16.54 3.97 -4.84
C HIS A 239 -15.51 4.39 -3.77
N PHE A 240 -15.00 5.62 -3.86
CA PHE A 240 -14.11 6.27 -2.91
C PHE A 240 -14.78 6.37 -1.54
N LEU A 241 -16.02 6.88 -1.44
CA LEU A 241 -16.77 6.85 -0.17
C LEU A 241 -16.99 5.43 0.39
N GLY A 242 -17.19 4.43 -0.47
CA GLY A 242 -17.25 3.02 -0.07
C GLY A 242 -15.91 2.43 0.39
N GLN A 243 -14.79 2.90 -0.16
CA GLN A 243 -13.42 2.51 0.23
C GLN A 243 -12.91 3.29 1.45
N HIS A 244 -13.40 4.52 1.67
CA HIS A 244 -13.13 5.35 2.85
C HIS A 244 -13.75 4.81 4.15
N VAL A 245 -14.43 3.65 4.09
CA VAL A 245 -14.77 2.84 5.27
C VAL A 245 -13.52 2.47 6.11
N PHE A 246 -12.31 2.49 5.54
CA PHE A 246 -11.04 2.34 6.28
C PHE A 246 -10.35 3.66 6.70
N ILE A 247 -10.84 4.82 6.26
CA ILE A 247 -10.27 6.14 6.60
C ILE A 247 -11.43 7.09 6.91
N MET A 248 -11.92 7.06 8.15
CA MET A 248 -12.99 7.95 8.59
C MET A 248 -12.45 9.26 9.17
N GLN A 249 -13.08 10.36 8.76
CA GLN A 249 -12.91 11.73 9.26
C GLN A 249 -11.54 12.39 9.02
N GLU A 250 -11.34 12.83 7.78
CA GLU A 250 -10.99 14.23 7.58
C GLU A 250 -12.25 15.00 7.14
N GLU A 251 -12.37 16.25 7.57
CA GLU A 251 -13.30 17.19 6.94
C GLU A 251 -12.92 17.34 5.46
N LEU A 252 -13.86 17.69 4.57
CA LEU A 252 -13.54 17.74 3.14
C LEU A 252 -12.35 18.70 2.90
N PRO A 253 -11.20 18.21 2.39
CA PRO A 253 -10.14 19.11 1.97
C PRO A 253 -10.74 20.04 0.91
N THR A 254 -10.64 21.35 1.15
CA THR A 254 -11.08 22.32 0.15
C THR A 254 -10.18 22.18 -1.08
N THR A 255 -10.67 22.52 -2.28
CA THR A 255 -9.96 22.24 -3.53
C THR A 255 -8.62 23.00 -3.68
N ALA A 256 -8.24 23.81 -2.69
CA ALA A 256 -6.88 24.33 -2.52
C ALA A 256 -5.87 23.25 -2.08
N GLU A 257 -6.28 22.28 -1.25
CA GLU A 257 -5.38 21.27 -0.65
C GLU A 257 -4.97 20.16 -1.64
N GLU A 258 -5.81 19.82 -2.62
CA GLU A 258 -5.39 18.95 -3.74
C GLU A 258 -4.23 19.56 -4.56
N HIS A 259 -4.03 20.89 -4.53
CA HIS A 259 -2.89 21.56 -5.15
C HIS A 259 -1.66 21.70 -4.23
N ILE A 260 -1.81 21.39 -2.93
CA ILE A 260 -0.73 21.42 -1.94
C ILE A 260 -0.13 20.01 -1.77
N ASP A 261 -0.92 18.95 -1.86
CA ASP A 261 -0.42 17.57 -1.70
C ASP A 261 0.54 17.16 -2.84
N ASP A 262 0.26 17.58 -4.08
CA ASP A 262 1.18 17.42 -5.23
C ASP A 262 2.51 18.19 -5.05
N GLN A 263 2.58 19.20 -4.17
CA GLN A 263 3.84 19.88 -3.82
C GLN A 263 4.64 19.19 -2.71
N ARG A 264 3.99 18.35 -1.87
CA ARG A 264 4.67 17.59 -0.81
C ARG A 264 5.47 16.40 -1.37
N TYR A 265 5.07 15.89 -2.53
CA TYR A 265 5.68 14.70 -3.15
C TYR A 265 6.94 15.03 -3.98
N HIS A 266 8.10 14.56 -3.50
CA HIS A 266 9.35 14.61 -4.26
C HIS A 266 9.86 13.20 -4.61
N PHE A 267 9.66 12.81 -5.88
CA PHE A 267 10.07 11.51 -6.41
C PHE A 267 11.55 11.18 -6.13
N MET A 268 12.46 12.14 -6.29
CA MET A 268 13.89 11.92 -6.02
C MET A 268 14.17 11.62 -4.53
N SER A 269 13.41 12.21 -3.62
CA SER A 269 13.55 11.93 -2.18
C SER A 269 12.95 10.57 -1.81
N LEU A 270 11.87 10.13 -2.49
CA LEU A 270 11.41 8.72 -2.40
C LEU A 270 12.47 7.76 -2.93
N LEU A 271 13.08 8.04 -4.09
CA LEU A 271 14.15 7.22 -4.68
C LEU A 271 15.36 7.10 -3.74
N LEU A 272 15.76 8.17 -3.06
CA LEU A 272 16.83 8.15 -2.05
C LEU A 272 16.49 7.29 -0.82
N ASN A 273 15.24 7.24 -0.37
CA ASN A 273 14.79 6.35 0.72
C ASN A 273 14.78 4.86 0.26
N LEU A 274 14.39 4.59 -0.99
CA LEU A 274 14.46 3.26 -1.58
C LEU A 274 15.92 2.80 -1.77
N ALA A 275 16.79 3.68 -2.27
CA ALA A 275 18.22 3.42 -2.42
C ALA A 275 18.93 3.20 -1.08
N ASN A 276 18.59 3.95 -0.02
CA ASN A 276 19.06 3.69 1.34
C ASN A 276 18.70 2.27 1.81
N THR A 277 17.44 1.88 1.59
CA THR A 277 16.93 0.57 1.99
C THR A 277 17.62 -0.57 1.24
N PHE A 278 17.79 -0.43 -0.08
CA PHE A 278 18.54 -1.36 -0.91
C PHE A 278 19.99 -1.49 -0.42
N LEU A 279 20.70 -0.36 -0.31
CA LEU A 279 22.11 -0.35 0.07
C LEU A 279 22.34 -0.90 1.48
N TYR A 280 21.41 -0.67 2.42
CA TYR A 280 21.43 -1.26 3.76
C TYR A 280 21.23 -2.78 3.74
N MET A 281 20.40 -3.31 2.84
CA MET A 281 20.26 -4.76 2.69
C MET A 281 21.49 -5.38 2.03
N VAL A 282 22.07 -4.76 1.01
CA VAL A 282 23.39 -5.18 0.48
C VAL A 282 24.42 -5.20 1.61
N ASN A 283 24.50 -4.14 2.43
CA ASN A 283 25.40 -4.04 3.58
C ASN A 283 25.21 -5.16 4.62
N THR A 284 23.97 -5.63 4.79
CA THR A 284 23.63 -6.67 5.78
C THR A 284 24.08 -8.05 5.29
N TYR A 285 23.92 -8.36 4.00
CA TYR A 285 24.09 -9.71 3.46
C TYR A 285 25.37 -9.93 2.62
N VAL A 286 26.09 -8.87 2.22
CA VAL A 286 27.37 -8.98 1.46
C VAL A 286 28.49 -9.71 2.22
N ILE A 287 28.35 -9.84 3.53
CA ILE A 287 29.31 -10.51 4.42
C ILE A 287 28.91 -11.93 4.79
N VAL A 288 27.68 -12.37 4.49
CA VAL A 288 27.19 -13.69 4.91
C VAL A 288 28.01 -14.83 4.31
N PRO A 289 28.40 -14.82 3.01
CA PRO A 289 29.24 -15.89 2.45
C PRO A 289 30.65 -16.01 3.04
N THR A 290 31.13 -15.00 3.77
CA THR A 290 32.50 -14.93 4.33
C THR A 290 32.52 -14.80 5.87
N ALA A 291 31.37 -14.81 6.54
CA ALA A 291 31.27 -14.49 7.97
C ALA A 291 31.96 -15.54 8.87
N ASP A 292 31.89 -16.81 8.48
CA ASP A 292 32.56 -17.95 9.12
C ASP A 292 34.07 -17.95 8.83
N ASP A 293 34.47 -17.82 7.56
CA ASP A 293 35.89 -17.68 7.16
C ASP A 293 36.59 -16.52 7.91
N TYR A 294 35.95 -15.35 7.97
CA TYR A 294 36.51 -14.19 8.66
C TYR A 294 36.60 -14.44 10.18
N SER A 295 35.57 -15.05 10.79
CA SER A 295 35.59 -15.42 12.21
C SER A 295 36.75 -16.38 12.53
N MET A 296 36.97 -17.39 11.68
CA MET A 296 38.09 -18.33 11.81
C MET A 296 39.45 -17.65 11.63
N SER A 297 39.58 -16.71 10.68
CA SER A 297 40.83 -15.98 10.45
C SER A 297 41.26 -15.11 11.64
N LEU A 298 40.30 -14.67 12.47
CA LEU A 298 40.52 -13.91 13.72
C LEU A 298 40.62 -14.82 14.96
N GLY A 299 40.68 -16.14 14.79
CA GLY A 299 40.85 -17.12 15.86
C GLY A 299 39.57 -17.50 16.63
N ALA A 300 38.39 -17.22 16.08
CA ALA A 300 37.10 -17.64 16.63
C ALA A 300 36.54 -18.89 15.91
N ALA A 301 35.57 -19.57 16.52
CA ALA A 301 34.89 -20.70 15.86
C ALA A 301 33.98 -20.20 14.72
N ALA A 302 33.78 -21.03 13.68
CA ALA A 302 32.92 -20.70 12.54
C ALA A 302 31.50 -20.26 12.97
N THR A 303 30.94 -20.89 14.00
CA THR A 303 29.60 -20.62 14.57
C THR A 303 29.47 -19.25 15.25
N VAL A 304 30.59 -18.52 15.45
CA VAL A 304 30.58 -17.10 15.87
C VAL A 304 30.11 -16.19 14.74
N CYS A 305 30.00 -16.68 13.49
CA CYS A 305 29.36 -15.96 12.38
C CYS A 305 27.95 -15.46 12.75
N GLY A 306 27.19 -16.21 13.54
CA GLY A 306 25.87 -15.81 14.05
C GLY A 306 25.94 -14.53 14.89
N ILE A 307 26.85 -14.46 15.87
CA ILE A 307 27.10 -13.21 16.63
C ILE A 307 27.53 -12.07 15.70
N VAL A 308 28.42 -12.34 14.73
CA VAL A 308 28.93 -11.32 13.79
C VAL A 308 27.80 -10.76 12.91
N ILE A 309 26.87 -11.61 12.43
CA ILE A 309 25.69 -11.20 11.66
C ILE A 309 24.67 -10.49 12.56
N GLY A 310 24.27 -11.13 13.65
CA GLY A 310 23.24 -10.65 14.58
C GLY A 310 23.61 -9.37 15.34
N ALA A 311 24.89 -9.05 15.51
CA ALA A 311 25.32 -7.76 16.09
C ALA A 311 24.70 -6.55 15.38
N MET A 312 24.52 -6.62 14.07
CA MET A 312 23.86 -5.57 13.30
C MET A 312 22.36 -5.46 13.62
N ALA A 313 21.67 -6.59 13.80
CA ALA A 313 20.27 -6.61 14.21
C ALA A 313 20.08 -6.14 15.66
N VAL A 314 20.98 -6.51 16.59
CA VAL A 314 20.94 -6.06 17.99
C VAL A 314 21.02 -4.54 18.09
N ALA A 315 21.99 -3.91 17.40
CA ALA A 315 22.10 -2.45 17.41
C ALA A 315 20.94 -1.74 16.70
N GLN A 316 20.32 -2.40 15.71
CA GLN A 316 19.15 -1.86 15.00
C GLN A 316 17.91 -1.71 15.91
N ILE A 317 17.65 -2.63 16.84
CA ILE A 317 16.52 -2.56 17.80
C ILE A 317 16.55 -1.25 18.61
N PHE A 318 17.74 -0.83 19.03
CA PHE A 318 17.88 0.40 19.83
C PHE A 318 17.88 1.66 18.95
N SER A 319 18.50 1.62 17.77
CA SER A 319 18.57 2.77 16.87
C SER A 319 17.22 3.08 16.24
N SER A 320 16.43 2.09 15.83
CA SER A 320 15.13 2.25 15.17
C SER A 320 14.17 3.16 15.95
N VAL A 321 14.12 3.02 17.29
CA VAL A 321 13.29 3.83 18.19
C VAL A 321 13.76 5.28 18.20
N TYR A 322 15.08 5.51 18.30
CA TYR A 322 15.68 6.84 18.28
C TYR A 322 15.50 7.53 16.92
N PHE A 323 15.69 6.80 15.82
CA PHE A 323 15.48 7.28 14.45
C PHE A 323 14.00 7.55 14.15
N SER A 324 13.07 6.73 14.67
CA SER A 324 11.63 7.00 14.62
C SER A 324 11.26 8.27 15.40
N ALA A 325 11.87 8.48 16.57
CA ALA A 325 11.68 9.69 17.36
C ALA A 325 12.24 10.94 16.67
N TRP A 326 13.43 10.85 16.06
CA TRP A 326 14.10 11.95 15.36
C TRP A 326 13.37 12.33 14.06
N SER A 327 12.87 11.35 13.31
CA SER A 327 12.08 11.57 12.08
C SER A 327 10.73 12.25 12.30
N ASN A 328 10.28 12.48 13.54
CA ASN A 328 9.18 13.42 13.81
C ASN A 328 9.53 14.88 13.44
N LYS A 329 10.82 15.25 13.34
CA LYS A 329 11.29 16.64 13.19
C LYS A 329 12.03 16.93 11.88
N SER A 330 12.59 15.91 11.23
CA SER A 330 13.35 16.00 9.96
C SER A 330 13.69 14.58 9.51
N TYR A 331 13.54 14.30 8.21
CA TYR A 331 13.97 13.04 7.59
C TYR A 331 15.42 13.13 7.10
N PHE A 332 15.87 14.31 6.66
CA PHE A 332 17.23 14.51 6.14
C PHE A 332 18.32 14.25 7.20
N ARG A 333 18.17 14.80 8.41
CA ARG A 333 19.21 14.71 9.45
C ARG A 333 19.48 13.27 9.92
N PRO A 334 18.47 12.42 10.19
CA PRO A 334 18.67 11.00 10.43
C PRO A 334 19.38 10.27 9.28
N LEU A 335 19.01 10.53 8.01
CA LEU A 335 19.60 9.86 6.85
C LEU A 335 21.08 10.21 6.66
N VAL A 336 21.47 11.47 6.90
CA VAL A 336 22.87 11.90 6.89
C VAL A 336 23.65 11.21 8.01
N PHE A 337 23.12 11.20 9.24
CA PHE A 337 23.78 10.55 10.38
C PHE A 337 23.94 9.03 10.17
N SER A 338 22.89 8.36 9.69
CA SER A 338 22.90 6.95 9.25
C SER A 338 24.06 6.67 8.30
N SER A 339 24.18 7.47 7.23
CA SER A 339 25.19 7.27 6.19
C SER A 339 26.63 7.43 6.70
N ILE A 340 26.86 8.39 7.61
CA ILE A 340 28.17 8.60 8.25
C ILE A 340 28.53 7.43 9.18
N VAL A 341 27.58 6.96 9.98
CA VAL A 341 27.79 5.82 10.88
C VAL A 341 28.02 4.52 10.10
N LEU A 342 27.29 4.29 9.00
CA LEU A 342 27.46 3.15 8.11
C LEU A 342 28.80 3.18 7.36
N PHE A 343 29.27 4.36 6.94
CA PHE A 343 30.63 4.53 6.42
C PHE A 343 31.68 4.11 7.46
N MET A 344 31.59 4.64 8.69
CA MET A 344 32.53 4.36 9.77
C MET A 344 32.52 2.89 10.19
N GLY A 345 31.33 2.28 10.34
CA GLY A 345 31.18 0.86 10.70
C GLY A 345 31.79 -0.09 9.68
N ASN A 346 31.65 0.21 8.38
CA ASN A 346 32.25 -0.57 7.31
C ASN A 346 33.79 -0.44 7.24
N VAL A 347 34.33 0.76 7.48
CA VAL A 347 35.78 0.96 7.61
C VAL A 347 36.33 0.18 8.80
N MET A 348 35.65 0.20 9.96
CA MET A 348 36.05 -0.58 11.13
C MET A 348 35.96 -2.10 10.88
N TYR A 349 34.90 -2.56 10.21
CA TYR A 349 34.76 -3.96 9.81
C TYR A 349 35.92 -4.43 8.91
N ALA A 350 36.34 -3.63 7.93
CA ALA A 350 37.45 -3.98 7.06
C ALA A 350 38.81 -3.94 7.77
N LEU A 351 39.04 -2.97 8.65
CA LEU A 351 40.30 -2.84 9.42
C LEU A 351 40.46 -3.91 10.51
N ALA A 352 39.40 -4.61 10.91
CA ALA A 352 39.47 -5.64 11.95
C ALA A 352 40.41 -6.80 11.61
N TYR A 353 40.62 -7.10 10.32
CA TYR A 353 41.57 -8.09 9.82
C TYR A 353 43.02 -7.67 10.09
N ASP A 354 43.43 -6.48 9.64
CA ASP A 354 44.80 -5.98 9.82
C ASP A 354 45.14 -5.68 11.29
N LEU A 355 44.12 -5.37 12.10
CA LEU A 355 44.24 -5.19 13.56
C LEU A 355 44.07 -6.50 14.35
N ASN A 356 43.82 -7.63 13.67
CA ASN A 356 43.60 -8.97 14.22
C ASN A 356 42.69 -8.98 15.48
N SER A 357 41.52 -8.34 15.39
CA SER A 357 40.66 -8.12 16.56
C SER A 357 39.18 -8.35 16.28
N LEU A 358 38.64 -9.44 16.83
CA LEU A 358 37.21 -9.75 16.84
C LEU A 358 36.37 -8.63 17.49
N ALA A 359 36.92 -7.93 18.49
CA ALA A 359 36.22 -6.81 19.12
C ALA A 359 35.98 -5.65 18.14
N ILE A 360 36.96 -5.32 17.30
CA ILE A 360 36.84 -4.25 16.29
C ILE A 360 35.85 -4.67 15.20
N LEU A 361 35.84 -5.95 14.80
CA LEU A 361 34.85 -6.51 13.89
C LEU A 361 33.43 -6.28 14.42
N LEU A 362 33.18 -6.69 15.67
CA LEU A 362 31.87 -6.56 16.31
C LEU A 362 31.46 -5.09 16.52
N ILE A 363 32.38 -4.19 16.88
CA ILE A 363 32.08 -2.75 16.97
C ILE A 363 31.71 -2.18 15.59
N GLY A 364 32.42 -2.57 14.52
CA GLY A 364 32.05 -2.21 13.15
C GLY A 364 30.65 -2.66 12.77
N ARG A 365 30.27 -3.90 13.13
CA ARG A 365 28.92 -4.45 12.90
C ARG A 365 27.83 -3.75 13.73
N LEU A 366 28.11 -3.47 15.01
CA LEU A 366 27.20 -2.70 15.89
C LEU A 366 26.98 -1.29 15.34
N LEU A 367 28.02 -0.62 14.83
CA LEU A 367 27.89 0.68 14.16
C LEU A 367 27.02 0.57 12.90
N CYS A 368 27.26 -0.43 12.03
CA CYS A 368 26.42 -0.66 10.86
C CYS A 368 24.93 -0.86 11.23
N GLY A 369 24.62 -1.53 12.34
CA GLY A 369 23.25 -1.66 12.85
C GLY A 369 22.70 -0.37 13.46
N PHE A 370 23.53 0.39 14.18
CA PHE A 370 23.15 1.68 14.74
C PHE A 370 22.83 2.74 13.66
N GLY A 371 23.44 2.61 12.48
CA GLY A 371 23.14 3.43 11.30
C GLY A 371 21.83 3.06 10.57
N SER A 372 20.98 2.17 11.10
CA SER A 372 19.77 1.71 10.39
C SER A 372 18.66 2.76 10.29
N ALA A 373 18.55 3.41 9.12
CA ALA A 373 17.47 4.36 8.84
C ALA A 373 16.16 3.69 8.37
N ARG A 374 16.01 2.36 8.43
CA ARG A 374 14.83 1.66 7.85
C ARG A 374 13.48 2.13 8.43
N ALA A 375 13.45 2.48 9.73
CA ALA A 375 12.26 3.05 10.36
C ALA A 375 11.89 4.43 9.74
N VAL A 376 12.90 5.26 9.44
CA VAL A 376 12.73 6.56 8.75
C VAL A 376 12.23 6.34 7.33
N ASN A 377 12.81 5.41 6.58
CA ASN A 377 12.42 5.13 5.18
C ASN A 377 10.95 4.69 5.08
N ARG A 378 10.51 3.77 5.96
CA ARG A 378 9.10 3.33 6.03
C ARG A 378 8.18 4.48 6.43
N ARG A 379 8.58 5.29 7.39
CA ARG A 379 7.82 6.46 7.82
C ARG A 379 7.69 7.50 6.72
N TYR A 380 8.75 7.80 6.00
CA TYR A 380 8.73 8.73 4.86
C TYR A 380 7.70 8.29 3.80
N ILE A 381 7.60 6.99 3.53
CA ILE A 381 6.57 6.42 2.63
C ILE A 381 5.15 6.59 3.21
N SER A 382 4.95 6.40 4.51
CA SER A 382 3.66 6.66 5.16
C SER A 382 3.25 8.13 5.08
N ASP A 383 4.17 9.03 5.41
CA ASP A 383 3.85 10.42 5.74
C ASP A 383 3.90 11.34 4.52
N CYS A 384 4.77 11.04 3.53
CA CYS A 384 5.07 11.96 2.40
C CYS A 384 4.62 11.44 1.02
N VAL A 385 4.12 10.20 0.92
CA VAL A 385 3.66 9.63 -0.35
C VAL A 385 2.12 9.68 -0.43
N PRO A 386 1.54 10.31 -1.48
CA PRO A 386 0.09 10.38 -1.67
C PRO A 386 -0.57 9.00 -1.64
N VAL A 387 -1.74 8.91 -1.01
CA VAL A 387 -2.46 7.63 -0.76
C VAL A 387 -2.62 6.78 -2.04
N LYS A 388 -2.87 7.43 -3.18
CA LYS A 388 -3.04 6.81 -4.51
C LYS A 388 -1.84 5.95 -4.95
N ILE A 389 -0.61 6.31 -4.57
CA ILE A 389 0.63 5.63 -4.95
C ILE A 389 1.39 5.02 -3.76
N ARG A 390 0.90 5.20 -2.53
CA ARG A 390 1.53 4.70 -1.30
C ARG A 390 1.70 3.19 -1.29
N MET A 391 0.72 2.44 -1.81
CA MET A 391 0.83 0.98 -1.96
C MET A 391 1.98 0.58 -2.90
N GLN A 392 2.15 1.28 -4.03
CA GLN A 392 3.23 1.04 -4.99
C GLN A 392 4.60 1.40 -4.39
N ALA A 393 4.69 2.50 -3.63
CA ALA A 393 5.92 2.89 -2.94
C ALA A 393 6.31 1.88 -1.84
N SER A 394 5.34 1.35 -1.09
CA SER A 394 5.56 0.28 -0.09
C SER A 394 6.00 -1.03 -0.75
N ALA A 395 5.39 -1.42 -1.87
CA ALA A 395 5.84 -2.56 -2.66
C ALA A 395 7.28 -2.36 -3.17
N GLY A 396 7.58 -1.16 -3.69
CA GLY A 396 8.94 -0.77 -4.10
C GLY A 396 9.97 -0.86 -2.97
N PHE A 397 9.60 -0.54 -1.72
CA PHE A 397 10.47 -0.72 -0.55
C PHE A 397 10.76 -2.19 -0.25
N VAL A 398 9.77 -3.07 -0.40
CA VAL A 398 9.95 -4.52 -0.24
C VAL A 398 10.83 -5.07 -1.36
N SER A 399 10.54 -4.74 -2.62
CA SER A 399 11.36 -5.16 -3.78
C SER A 399 12.80 -4.66 -3.69
N ALA A 400 13.01 -3.40 -3.27
CA ALA A 400 14.35 -2.84 -3.03
C ALA A 400 15.07 -3.56 -1.88
N SER A 401 14.34 -3.96 -0.84
CA SER A 401 14.91 -4.75 0.27
C SER A 401 15.38 -6.13 -0.24
N ALA A 402 14.49 -6.89 -0.91
CA ALA A 402 14.78 -8.23 -1.42
C ALA A 402 15.90 -8.22 -2.48
N PHE A 403 15.91 -7.23 -3.38
CA PHE A 403 17.00 -7.08 -4.35
C PHE A 403 18.35 -6.79 -3.67
N GLY A 404 18.35 -6.10 -2.51
CA GLY A 404 19.55 -5.94 -1.69
C GLY A 404 20.02 -7.24 -1.02
N VAL A 405 19.09 -8.07 -0.55
CA VAL A 405 19.39 -9.43 -0.03
C VAL A 405 20.05 -10.29 -1.11
N ALA A 406 19.57 -10.21 -2.35
CA ALA A 406 20.17 -10.93 -3.49
C ALA A 406 21.54 -10.37 -3.91
N CYS A 407 21.65 -9.05 -3.98
CA CYS A 407 22.83 -8.36 -4.49
C CYS A 407 24.03 -8.41 -3.53
N GLY A 408 23.80 -8.48 -2.21
CA GLY A 408 24.84 -8.65 -1.20
C GLY A 408 25.75 -9.86 -1.49
N PRO A 409 25.24 -11.10 -1.39
CA PRO A 409 26.02 -12.31 -1.68
C PRO A 409 26.59 -12.35 -3.10
N ALA A 410 25.87 -11.81 -4.10
CA ALA A 410 26.37 -11.70 -5.47
C ALA A 410 27.64 -10.83 -5.55
N LEU A 411 27.66 -9.69 -4.84
CA LEU A 411 28.82 -8.82 -4.73
C LEU A 411 29.96 -9.49 -3.95
N ALA A 412 29.65 -10.20 -2.86
CA ALA A 412 30.63 -10.98 -2.09
C ALA A 412 31.39 -11.99 -2.97
N GLY A 413 30.66 -12.73 -3.81
CA GLY A 413 31.24 -13.71 -4.74
C GLY A 413 32.14 -13.11 -5.82
N LEU A 414 31.96 -11.83 -6.17
CA LEU A 414 32.83 -11.09 -7.09
C LEU A 414 34.07 -10.50 -6.39
N LEU A 415 33.99 -10.20 -5.09
CA LEU A 415 35.03 -9.52 -4.32
C LEU A 415 36.08 -10.47 -3.74
N GLN A 416 36.50 -11.50 -4.49
CA GLN A 416 37.42 -12.56 -4.02
C GLN A 416 38.91 -12.30 -4.33
N THR A 417 39.26 -11.11 -4.80
CA THR A 417 40.65 -10.76 -5.12
C THR A 417 41.51 -10.58 -3.87
N LYS A 418 42.80 -10.94 -3.94
CA LYS A 418 43.76 -10.79 -2.83
C LYS A 418 44.95 -9.92 -3.22
N PHE A 419 45.09 -8.77 -2.58
CA PHE A 419 46.23 -7.85 -2.73
C PHE A 419 46.45 -7.05 -1.44
N ARG A 420 47.56 -6.32 -1.34
CA ARG A 420 47.90 -5.49 -0.16
C ARG A 420 48.38 -4.13 -0.63
N ILE A 421 47.86 -3.06 -0.04
CA ILE A 421 48.29 -1.68 -0.31
C ILE A 421 48.80 -1.10 1.00
N TYR A 422 50.10 -0.79 1.07
CA TYR A 422 50.81 -0.45 2.31
C TYR A 422 50.55 -1.49 3.43
N ASN A 423 49.90 -1.08 4.53
CA ASN A 423 49.54 -1.92 5.66
C ASN A 423 48.07 -2.37 5.68
N ILE A 424 47.32 -2.10 4.61
CA ILE A 424 45.92 -2.54 4.50
C ILE A 424 45.85 -3.77 3.58
N THR A 425 45.28 -4.85 4.11
CA THR A 425 45.01 -6.08 3.34
C THR A 425 43.66 -5.96 2.65
N PHE A 426 43.61 -6.36 1.38
CA PHE A 426 42.39 -6.50 0.60
C PHE A 426 42.25 -7.98 0.23
N ASN A 427 41.24 -8.63 0.78
CA ASN A 427 40.91 -10.04 0.56
C ASN A 427 39.38 -10.21 0.54
N GLN A 428 38.90 -11.44 0.37
CA GLN A 428 37.46 -11.75 0.33
C GLN A 428 36.67 -11.29 1.57
N ASP A 429 37.31 -11.21 2.73
CA ASP A 429 36.67 -10.84 4.00
C ASP A 429 36.57 -9.31 4.17
N THR A 430 37.59 -8.58 3.73
CA THR A 430 37.74 -7.12 3.91
C THR A 430 37.20 -6.28 2.75
N LEU A 431 37.27 -6.79 1.51
CA LEU A 431 36.78 -6.10 0.32
C LEU A 431 35.29 -5.70 0.40
N PRO A 432 34.37 -6.55 0.90
CA PRO A 432 32.99 -6.15 1.18
C PRO A 432 32.88 -4.86 2.00
N GLY A 433 33.64 -4.74 3.09
CA GLY A 433 33.64 -3.54 3.93
C GLY A 433 34.14 -2.29 3.19
N TRP A 434 35.25 -2.40 2.46
CA TRP A 434 35.79 -1.27 1.68
C TRP A 434 34.84 -0.80 0.58
N VAL A 435 34.23 -1.72 -0.17
CA VAL A 435 33.27 -1.40 -1.24
C VAL A 435 32.01 -0.78 -0.66
N MET A 436 31.47 -1.31 0.45
CA MET A 436 30.30 -0.73 1.09
C MET A 436 30.59 0.63 1.72
N ALA A 437 31.77 0.86 2.30
CA ALA A 437 32.17 2.18 2.78
C ALA A 437 32.14 3.22 1.64
N LEU A 438 32.75 2.91 0.49
CA LEU A 438 32.70 3.79 -0.69
C LEU A 438 31.27 4.03 -1.18
N ALA A 439 30.43 2.99 -1.21
CA ALA A 439 29.02 3.12 -1.60
C ALA A 439 28.22 4.03 -0.65
N TRP A 440 28.43 3.93 0.67
CA TRP A 440 27.81 4.83 1.65
C TRP A 440 28.31 6.27 1.54
N PHE A 441 29.59 6.48 1.20
CA PHE A 441 30.13 7.80 0.92
C PHE A 441 29.50 8.44 -0.32
N PHE A 442 29.37 7.70 -1.43
CA PHE A 442 28.66 8.19 -2.62
C PHE A 442 27.17 8.43 -2.36
N TYR A 443 26.52 7.56 -1.58
CA TYR A 443 25.13 7.76 -1.16
C TYR A 443 24.98 9.06 -0.33
N LEU A 444 25.89 9.33 0.61
CA LEU A 444 25.88 10.56 1.41
C LEU A 444 25.99 11.82 0.52
N ILE A 445 26.88 11.81 -0.48
CA ILE A 445 26.99 12.91 -1.46
C ILE A 445 25.69 13.07 -2.26
N TRP A 446 25.12 11.97 -2.75
CA TRP A 446 23.88 12.01 -3.55
C TRP A 446 22.69 12.51 -2.72
N LEU A 447 22.57 12.04 -1.48
CA LEU A 447 21.59 12.50 -0.49
C LEU A 447 21.72 14.02 -0.25
N TRP A 448 22.94 14.52 -0.03
CA TRP A 448 23.17 15.95 0.23
C TRP A 448 22.76 16.85 -0.95
N ILE A 449 22.98 16.39 -2.19
CA ILE A 449 22.66 17.16 -3.40
C ILE A 449 21.17 17.08 -3.76
N SER A 450 20.54 15.92 -3.57
CA SER A 450 19.26 15.58 -4.21
C SER A 450 18.07 15.40 -3.25
N PHE A 451 18.30 15.32 -1.94
CA PHE A 451 17.21 15.23 -0.96
C PHE A 451 16.58 16.59 -0.71
N ARG A 452 15.24 16.62 -0.63
CA ARG A 452 14.49 17.83 -0.30
C ARG A 452 13.50 17.53 0.82
N GLU A 453 13.70 18.20 1.95
CA GLU A 453 12.88 18.02 3.14
C GLU A 453 11.41 18.43 2.84
N PRO A 454 10.42 17.58 3.16
CA PRO A 454 9.01 17.91 3.01
C PRO A 454 8.58 18.99 4.02
N ALA A 455 7.59 19.81 3.65
CA ALA A 455 7.08 20.86 4.53
C ALA A 455 6.26 20.26 5.70
N HIS A 456 6.73 20.46 6.94
CA HIS A 456 6.04 19.99 8.15
C HIS A 456 4.81 20.87 8.51
N GLU A 457 3.73 20.22 8.94
CA GLU A 457 2.42 20.83 9.26
C GLU A 457 2.45 21.86 10.40
N ALA A 458 3.51 21.86 11.22
CA ALA A 458 3.69 22.83 12.30
C ALA A 458 3.71 24.30 11.82
N VAL A 459 4.11 24.56 10.57
CA VAL A 459 4.08 25.91 9.99
C VAL A 459 2.64 26.34 9.66
N VAL A 460 1.74 25.40 9.32
CA VAL A 460 0.35 25.70 8.97
C VAL A 460 -0.48 26.04 10.20
N ILE A 461 -0.25 25.34 11.32
CA ILE A 461 -0.96 25.59 12.58
C ILE A 461 -0.68 27.02 13.07
N ASN A 462 0.60 27.43 13.15
CA ASN A 462 0.94 28.78 13.58
C ASN A 462 0.36 29.88 12.69
N ILE A 463 0.34 29.70 11.36
CA ILE A 463 -0.28 30.66 10.43
C ILE A 463 -1.81 30.74 10.64
N THR A 464 -2.44 29.61 10.98
CA THR A 464 -3.89 29.55 11.24
C THR A 464 -4.23 30.15 12.61
N GLU A 465 -3.40 29.94 13.62
CA GLU A 465 -3.54 30.53 14.96
C GLU A 465 -3.29 32.04 14.95
N GLU A 466 -2.28 32.55 14.24
CA GLU A 466 -2.07 34.00 14.06
C GLU A 466 -3.22 34.65 13.28
N ALA A 467 -3.74 33.98 12.24
CA ALA A 467 -4.91 34.47 11.50
C ALA A 467 -6.20 34.49 12.34
N ASN A 468 -6.40 33.50 13.22
CA ASN A 468 -7.56 33.42 14.11
C ASN A 468 -7.44 34.37 15.32
N ALA A 469 -6.23 34.60 15.84
CA ALA A 469 -5.98 35.53 16.94
C ALA A 469 -6.32 36.98 16.58
N VAL A 470 -5.99 37.41 15.36
CA VAL A 470 -6.33 38.76 14.84
C VAL A 470 -7.84 38.96 14.66
N GLY A 471 -8.62 37.88 14.54
CA GLY A 471 -10.08 37.92 14.36
C GLY A 471 -10.89 38.04 15.66
N ASN A 472 -10.41 37.50 16.78
CA ASN A 472 -11.19 37.36 18.02
C ASN A 472 -10.88 38.39 19.12
N ASP A 473 -9.79 39.15 19.03
CA ASP A 473 -9.26 40.00 20.12
C ASP A 473 -10.10 41.26 20.46
N ASN A 474 -11.27 41.42 19.81
CA ASN A 474 -12.20 42.54 19.96
C ASN A 474 -13.55 42.19 20.62
N LEU A 475 -13.83 40.93 20.98
CA LEU A 475 -15.12 40.55 21.59
C LEU A 475 -15.03 40.07 23.05
N GLU A 476 -13.85 39.71 23.55
CA GLU A 476 -13.69 39.07 24.87
C GLU A 476 -12.95 39.91 25.94
N LYS A 477 -12.75 41.22 25.70
CA LYS A 477 -12.26 42.18 26.71
C LYS A 477 -13.39 42.75 27.60
N GLY A 478 -14.50 42.03 27.73
CA GLY A 478 -15.73 42.49 28.40
C GLY A 478 -15.95 41.98 29.83
N LEU A 479 -15.63 40.72 30.13
CA LEU A 479 -15.89 40.10 31.44
C LEU A 479 -14.75 39.18 31.88
N ALA A 480 -13.76 39.75 32.55
CA ALA A 480 -12.81 38.98 33.34
C ALA A 480 -12.42 39.75 34.62
N GLN A 481 -13.05 39.41 35.74
CA GLN A 481 -12.40 39.49 37.06
C GLN A 481 -13.03 38.49 38.05
N PRO A 482 -12.24 37.92 38.99
CA PRO A 482 -12.57 36.65 39.62
C PRO A 482 -13.11 36.79 41.05
N LEU A 483 -13.89 35.81 41.50
CA LEU A 483 -14.19 35.59 42.92
C LEU A 483 -14.07 34.10 43.28
N LEU A 484 -13.02 33.79 44.05
CA LEU A 484 -12.88 32.57 44.85
C LEU A 484 -13.21 32.92 46.30
N LEU A 485 -13.98 32.07 47.01
CA LEU A 485 -14.00 31.85 48.48
C LEU A 485 -15.14 30.83 48.84
N PRO A 486 -15.22 30.23 50.06
CA PRO A 486 -15.08 28.77 50.14
C PRO A 486 -16.19 28.03 50.93
N THR A 487 -16.10 26.68 50.85
CA THR A 487 -16.51 25.64 51.83
C THR A 487 -17.57 25.96 52.91
N ALA A 488 -18.69 25.21 52.88
CA ALA A 488 -19.48 24.89 54.08
C ALA A 488 -20.11 23.48 53.97
N LYS A 489 -20.22 22.78 55.11
CA LYS A 489 -20.82 21.43 55.24
C LYS A 489 -22.33 21.51 55.51
N ASN A 490 -23.06 20.44 55.22
CA ASN A 490 -23.86 19.70 56.21
C ASN A 490 -24.42 18.38 55.64
N GLU A 491 -25.01 17.55 56.52
CA GLU A 491 -25.08 16.09 56.37
C GLU A 491 -26.50 15.52 56.09
N GLN A 492 -26.51 14.22 55.75
CA GLN A 492 -27.54 13.18 56.00
C GLN A 492 -28.74 12.98 55.05
N ASN A 493 -28.77 11.74 54.52
CA ASN A 493 -29.91 10.88 54.12
C ASN A 493 -30.77 11.38 52.93
N GLU A 494 -31.30 10.53 52.03
CA GLU A 494 -31.65 9.11 52.09
C GLU A 494 -31.53 8.44 50.69
N GLU A 495 -31.82 7.13 50.56
CA GLU A 495 -31.63 6.31 49.35
C GLU A 495 -32.64 6.61 48.22
N ASP A 496 -32.19 6.72 46.96
CA ASP A 496 -32.73 5.93 45.84
C ASP A 496 -31.97 6.13 44.51
N ASP A 497 -32.03 5.10 43.65
CA ASP A 497 -31.36 4.93 42.36
C ASP A 497 -31.23 6.17 41.44
N ARG A 498 -30.00 6.35 40.90
CA ARG A 498 -29.81 6.94 39.56
C ARG A 498 -28.45 6.61 38.94
N GLU A 499 -28.49 6.22 37.67
CA GLU A 499 -27.32 5.98 36.82
C GLU A 499 -26.46 7.25 36.73
N CYS A 500 -25.13 7.11 36.83
CA CYS A 500 -24.22 8.24 36.77
C CYS A 500 -23.80 8.54 35.32
N ASP A 501 -24.14 9.74 34.83
CA ASP A 501 -23.73 10.24 33.52
C ASP A 501 -22.19 10.39 33.42
N GLU A 502 -21.52 9.47 32.71
CA GLU A 502 -20.14 9.67 32.24
C GLU A 502 -20.11 10.65 31.05
N ASN A 503 -20.24 11.95 31.31
CA ASN A 503 -20.15 12.98 30.29
C ASN A 503 -18.71 13.50 30.05
N GLU A 504 -18.29 13.37 28.79
CA GLU A 504 -17.43 14.30 28.02
C GLU A 504 -15.90 14.38 28.20
N GLU A 505 -15.23 13.64 29.11
CA GLU A 505 -13.74 13.56 29.06
C GLU A 505 -13.18 12.53 28.05
N ALA A 506 -13.97 11.51 27.65
CA ALA A 506 -13.53 10.43 26.76
C ALA A 506 -13.23 10.87 25.30
N SER A 507 -13.57 12.10 24.92
CA SER A 507 -13.47 12.59 23.54
C SER A 507 -12.05 13.01 23.15
N GLU A 508 -11.29 13.67 24.04
CA GLU A 508 -9.92 14.14 23.74
C GLU A 508 -8.86 13.03 23.83
N GLU A 509 -8.95 12.14 24.83
CA GLU A 509 -7.97 11.07 25.00
C GLU A 509 -7.98 10.09 23.79
N SER A 510 -9.11 10.03 23.07
CA SER A 510 -9.28 9.20 21.87
C SER A 510 -8.36 9.55 20.69
N ARG A 511 -7.66 10.70 20.73
CA ARG A 511 -6.88 11.26 19.60
C ARG A 511 -5.36 11.30 19.80
N ARG A 512 -4.84 10.99 21.00
CA ARG A 512 -3.40 11.12 21.30
C ARG A 512 -2.58 9.94 20.74
N PRO A 513 -1.35 10.17 20.23
CA PRO A 513 -0.48 9.10 19.75
C PRO A 513 0.02 8.21 20.90
N ALA A 514 0.46 6.98 20.58
CA ALA A 514 1.00 6.07 21.58
C ALA A 514 2.37 6.55 22.11
N ASN A 515 2.41 6.95 23.39
CA ASN A 515 3.60 7.50 24.04
C ASN A 515 4.57 6.43 24.59
N SER A 516 4.17 5.15 24.64
CA SER A 516 5.02 4.04 25.12
C SER A 516 4.72 2.72 24.42
N LEU A 517 5.70 1.81 24.39
CA LEU A 517 5.54 0.45 23.85
C LEU A 517 4.39 -0.32 24.51
N ALA A 518 4.21 -0.17 25.83
CA ALA A 518 3.12 -0.81 26.57
C ALA A 518 1.74 -0.26 26.16
N SER A 519 1.62 1.06 25.94
CA SER A 519 0.39 1.66 25.41
C SER A 519 0.10 1.20 23.97
N ALA A 520 1.13 1.13 23.12
CA ALA A 520 1.00 0.63 21.75
C ALA A 520 0.54 -0.84 21.73
N TYR A 521 1.12 -1.71 22.55
CA TYR A 521 0.74 -3.13 22.63
C TYR A 521 -0.68 -3.38 23.17
N ARG A 522 -1.18 -2.51 24.06
CA ARG A 522 -2.58 -2.53 24.51
C ARG A 522 -3.55 -2.10 23.41
N LEU A 523 -3.14 -1.20 22.51
CA LEU A 523 -3.92 -0.75 21.35
C LEU A 523 -3.93 -1.76 20.18
N LEU A 524 -3.08 -2.79 20.21
CA LEU A 524 -3.06 -3.84 19.19
C LEU A 524 -4.25 -4.80 19.36
N THR A 525 -5.09 -4.89 18.32
CA THR A 525 -6.12 -5.92 18.20
C THR A 525 -5.48 -7.32 18.12
N PRO A 526 -6.21 -8.40 18.48
CA PRO A 526 -5.70 -9.76 18.36
C PRO A 526 -5.18 -10.09 16.95
N SER A 527 -5.87 -9.62 15.92
CA SER A 527 -5.50 -9.77 14.50
C SER A 527 -4.11 -9.18 14.20
N ILE A 528 -3.80 -7.96 14.69
CA ILE A 528 -2.46 -7.36 14.49
C ILE A 528 -1.39 -8.13 15.27
N LYS A 529 -1.70 -8.66 16.46
CA LYS A 529 -0.73 -9.48 17.23
C LYS A 529 -0.36 -10.75 16.48
N VAL A 530 -1.32 -11.39 15.81
CA VAL A 530 -1.04 -12.55 14.95
C VAL A 530 -0.25 -12.14 13.71
N GLN A 531 -0.59 -11.03 13.04
CA GLN A 531 0.20 -10.50 11.90
C GLN A 531 1.67 -10.22 12.28
N LEU A 532 1.93 -9.67 13.48
CA LEU A 532 3.29 -9.47 13.99
C LEU A 532 3.99 -10.80 14.32
N LEU A 533 3.27 -11.81 14.83
CA LEU A 533 3.81 -13.16 15.05
C LEU A 533 4.19 -13.84 13.72
N ILE A 534 3.35 -13.73 12.69
CA ILE A 534 3.64 -14.21 11.33
C ILE A 534 4.88 -13.51 10.77
N TYR A 535 4.99 -12.19 10.98
CA TYR A 535 6.15 -11.40 10.54
C TYR A 535 7.44 -11.79 11.27
N PHE A 536 7.34 -12.11 12.56
CA PHE A 536 8.45 -12.66 13.34
C PHE A 536 8.84 -14.05 12.81
N MET A 537 7.86 -14.95 12.62
CA MET A 537 8.06 -16.32 12.13
C MET A 537 8.77 -16.36 10.79
N LEU A 538 8.27 -15.60 9.80
CA LEU A 538 8.86 -15.60 8.46
C LEU A 538 10.28 -15.02 8.46
N LYS A 539 10.54 -13.97 9.26
CA LYS A 539 11.90 -13.38 9.35
C LYS A 539 12.86 -14.26 10.13
N TYR A 540 12.38 -14.99 11.13
CA TYR A 540 13.17 -16.00 11.83
C TYR A 540 13.61 -17.12 10.88
N ALA A 541 12.66 -17.72 10.15
CA ALA A 541 12.95 -18.81 9.21
C ALA A 541 13.87 -18.38 8.06
N MET A 542 13.65 -17.18 7.48
CA MET A 542 14.56 -16.61 6.49
C MET A 542 15.98 -16.41 7.03
N GLU A 543 16.13 -15.83 8.23
CA GLU A 543 17.46 -15.51 8.75
C GLU A 543 18.24 -16.78 9.10
N ILE A 544 17.59 -17.83 9.64
CA ILE A 544 18.23 -19.16 9.80
C ILE A 544 18.76 -19.68 8.46
N LEU A 545 17.92 -19.69 7.41
CA LEU A 545 18.32 -20.17 6.09
C LEU A 545 19.47 -19.35 5.48
N LEU A 546 19.49 -18.04 5.67
CA LEU A 546 20.51 -17.16 5.10
C LEU A 546 21.81 -17.20 5.92
N SER A 547 21.75 -16.93 7.23
CA SER A 547 22.93 -16.83 8.11
C SER A 547 23.65 -18.16 8.33
N GLU A 548 22.93 -19.28 8.39
CA GLU A 548 23.54 -20.62 8.58
C GLU A 548 24.09 -21.22 7.27
N SER A 549 23.77 -20.61 6.12
CA SER A 549 24.05 -21.21 4.80
C SER A 549 25.53 -21.48 4.52
N SER A 550 26.44 -20.58 4.94
CA SER A 550 27.87 -20.79 4.73
C SER A 550 28.37 -21.98 5.56
N VAL A 551 28.04 -22.01 6.85
CA VAL A 551 28.44 -23.09 7.77
C VAL A 551 27.88 -24.45 7.35
N ILE A 552 26.57 -24.56 7.06
CA ILE A 552 25.95 -25.83 6.61
C ILE A 552 26.63 -26.33 5.33
N THR A 553 26.76 -25.47 4.31
CA THR A 553 27.17 -25.94 2.98
C THR A 553 28.67 -26.18 2.88
N THR A 554 29.49 -25.46 3.66
CA THR A 554 30.90 -25.80 3.87
C THR A 554 31.03 -27.16 4.55
N TYR A 555 30.31 -27.41 5.65
CA TYR A 555 30.40 -28.66 6.42
C TYR A 555 29.86 -29.89 5.67
N TYR A 556 28.62 -29.84 5.16
CA TYR A 556 27.96 -31.01 4.53
C TYR A 556 28.37 -31.24 3.08
N PHE A 557 28.75 -30.19 2.33
CA PHE A 557 28.95 -30.27 0.88
C PHE A 557 30.33 -29.80 0.40
N GLY A 558 31.21 -29.30 1.29
CA GLY A 558 32.51 -28.74 0.90
C GLY A 558 32.39 -27.57 -0.07
N TRP A 559 31.35 -26.73 0.08
CA TRP A 559 31.17 -25.56 -0.77
C TRP A 559 32.23 -24.49 -0.47
N THR A 560 32.66 -23.80 -1.51
CA THR A 560 33.49 -22.60 -1.38
C THR A 560 32.59 -21.37 -1.24
N THR A 561 33.13 -20.30 -0.64
CA THR A 561 32.58 -18.94 -0.58
C THR A 561 31.85 -18.53 -1.88
N SER A 562 32.43 -18.83 -3.05
CA SER A 562 31.86 -18.51 -4.37
C SER A 562 30.59 -19.32 -4.69
N ARG A 563 30.54 -20.60 -4.31
CA ARG A 563 29.33 -21.44 -4.48
C ARG A 563 28.20 -20.99 -3.55
N VAL A 564 28.51 -20.67 -2.30
CA VAL A 564 27.56 -20.09 -1.33
C VAL A 564 27.00 -18.78 -1.86
N SER A 565 27.88 -17.89 -2.34
CA SER A 565 27.52 -16.60 -2.94
C SER A 565 26.57 -16.75 -4.13
N ILE A 566 26.85 -17.68 -5.05
CA ILE A 566 25.98 -17.97 -6.21
C ILE A 566 24.62 -18.53 -5.76
N PHE A 567 24.60 -19.47 -4.82
CA PHE A 567 23.35 -20.03 -4.28
C PHE A 567 22.45 -18.95 -3.68
N LEU A 568 22.99 -18.11 -2.79
CA LEU A 568 22.24 -17.04 -2.14
C LEU A 568 21.79 -15.94 -3.12
N ALA A 569 22.63 -15.59 -4.10
CA ALA A 569 22.27 -14.65 -5.15
C ALA A 569 21.12 -15.18 -6.02
N CYS A 570 21.17 -16.45 -6.43
CA CYS A 570 20.09 -17.11 -7.16
C CYS A 570 18.81 -17.18 -6.31
N LEU A 571 18.91 -17.54 -5.03
CA LEU A 571 17.80 -17.59 -4.07
C LEU A 571 17.09 -16.22 -4.00
N GLY A 572 17.84 -15.14 -3.75
CA GLY A 572 17.31 -13.78 -3.68
C GLY A 572 16.75 -13.25 -5.01
N LEU A 573 17.29 -13.67 -6.15
CA LEU A 573 16.75 -13.28 -7.47
C LEU A 573 15.38 -13.93 -7.76
N THR A 574 15.02 -15.04 -7.12
CA THR A 574 13.69 -15.67 -7.31
C THR A 574 12.52 -14.78 -6.88
N VAL A 575 12.76 -13.78 -6.02
CA VAL A 575 11.74 -12.88 -5.49
C VAL A 575 11.08 -12.03 -6.59
N LEU A 576 11.82 -11.66 -7.63
CA LEU A 576 11.31 -10.82 -8.73
C LEU A 576 10.20 -11.52 -9.55
N PRO A 577 10.42 -12.70 -10.16
CA PRO A 577 9.35 -13.40 -10.89
C PRO A 577 8.21 -13.85 -9.97
N VAL A 578 8.50 -14.24 -8.73
CA VAL A 578 7.47 -14.66 -7.75
C VAL A 578 6.52 -13.51 -7.43
N ASN A 579 7.04 -12.33 -7.07
CA ASN A 579 6.20 -11.17 -6.76
C ASN A 579 5.37 -10.71 -7.97
N PHE A 580 5.92 -10.82 -9.19
CA PHE A 580 5.14 -10.56 -10.39
C PHE A 580 3.97 -11.55 -10.53
N VAL A 581 4.22 -12.86 -10.44
CA VAL A 581 3.17 -13.90 -10.56
C VAL A 581 2.09 -13.76 -9.48
N VAL A 582 2.49 -13.51 -8.23
CA VAL A 582 1.55 -13.34 -7.12
C VAL A 582 0.69 -12.09 -7.33
N GLY A 583 1.31 -10.96 -7.68
CA GLY A 583 0.60 -9.69 -7.89
C GLY A 583 -0.30 -9.65 -9.12
N SER A 584 0.08 -10.31 -10.22
CA SER A 584 -0.69 -10.26 -11.48
C SER A 584 -1.72 -11.37 -11.63
N TYR A 585 -1.46 -12.59 -11.12
CA TYR A 585 -2.36 -13.73 -11.28
C TYR A 585 -3.05 -14.13 -9.97
N ILE A 586 -2.29 -14.37 -8.90
CA ILE A 586 -2.84 -15.02 -7.69
C ILE A 586 -3.74 -14.06 -6.90
N SER A 587 -3.31 -12.81 -6.71
CA SER A 587 -4.08 -11.77 -5.99
C SER A 587 -5.41 -11.40 -6.67
N ASN A 588 -5.57 -11.67 -7.98
CA ASN A 588 -6.81 -11.47 -8.71
C ASN A 588 -7.80 -12.66 -8.60
N ILE A 589 -7.35 -13.82 -8.10
CA ILE A 589 -8.13 -15.06 -8.01
C ILE A 589 -8.47 -15.42 -6.56
N PHE A 590 -7.54 -15.18 -5.63
CA PHE A 590 -7.66 -15.57 -4.23
C PHE A 590 -7.64 -14.37 -3.29
N GLU A 591 -8.31 -14.49 -2.14
CA GLU A 591 -8.29 -13.45 -1.10
C GLU A 591 -6.97 -13.47 -0.33
N ASP A 592 -6.47 -12.30 0.11
CA ASP A 592 -5.24 -12.14 0.90
C ASP A 592 -5.11 -13.19 2.04
N ARG A 593 -6.18 -13.44 2.80
CA ARG A 593 -6.21 -14.41 3.91
C ARG A 593 -5.99 -15.88 3.48
N GLN A 594 -6.41 -16.24 2.27
CA GLN A 594 -6.20 -17.59 1.72
C GLN A 594 -4.75 -17.76 1.28
N ILE A 595 -4.19 -16.74 0.62
CA ILE A 595 -2.79 -16.71 0.19
C ILE A 595 -1.85 -16.74 1.43
N LEU A 596 -2.23 -16.04 2.51
CA LEU A 596 -1.51 -16.06 3.79
C LEU A 596 -1.43 -17.49 4.37
N VAL A 597 -2.56 -18.17 4.57
CA VAL A 597 -2.56 -19.55 5.13
C VAL A 597 -1.82 -20.52 4.20
N ALA A 598 -2.02 -20.42 2.88
CA ALA A 598 -1.32 -21.27 1.92
C ALA A 598 0.20 -21.06 1.96
N SER A 599 0.68 -19.82 2.08
CA SER A 599 2.11 -19.53 2.17
C SER A 599 2.71 -19.93 3.52
N GLU A 600 2.00 -19.81 4.65
CA GLU A 600 2.44 -20.40 5.93
C GLU A 600 2.63 -21.93 5.84
N ILE A 601 1.68 -22.65 5.23
CA ILE A 601 1.79 -24.11 5.03
C ILE A 601 2.98 -24.47 4.13
N MET A 602 3.26 -23.67 3.11
CA MET A 602 4.42 -23.90 2.24
C MET A 602 5.76 -23.57 2.92
N VAL A 603 5.81 -22.57 3.83
CA VAL A 603 6.97 -22.34 4.72
C VAL A 603 7.17 -23.54 5.65
N LEU A 604 6.10 -24.07 6.26
CA LEU A 604 6.16 -25.27 7.11
C LEU A 604 6.70 -26.48 6.32
N LEU A 605 6.23 -26.69 5.09
CA LEU A 605 6.70 -27.76 4.21
C LEU A 605 8.20 -27.58 3.88
N GLY A 606 8.64 -26.36 3.59
CA GLY A 606 10.06 -26.04 3.40
C GLY A 606 10.91 -26.43 4.61
N ILE A 607 10.51 -26.00 5.80
CA ILE A 607 11.19 -26.35 7.07
C ILE A 607 11.26 -27.87 7.29
N LEU A 608 10.16 -28.59 7.07
CA LEU A 608 10.10 -30.04 7.22
C LEU A 608 11.03 -30.77 6.23
N LEU A 609 11.13 -30.30 4.98
CA LEU A 609 12.02 -30.86 3.96
C LEU A 609 13.50 -30.56 4.24
N SER A 610 13.82 -29.50 4.98
CA SER A 610 15.21 -29.14 5.32
C SER A 610 15.86 -30.04 6.39
N PHE A 611 15.08 -30.76 7.20
CA PHE A 611 15.63 -31.62 8.27
C PHE A 611 16.47 -32.78 7.73
N HIS A 612 17.58 -33.07 8.42
CA HIS A 612 18.38 -34.27 8.18
C HIS A 612 17.88 -35.42 9.09
N ILE A 613 17.06 -36.32 8.55
CA ILE A 613 16.41 -37.40 9.32
C ILE A 613 16.91 -38.80 8.94
N PHE A 614 16.63 -39.29 7.72
CA PHE A 614 16.83 -40.71 7.34
C PHE A 614 17.70 -40.95 6.09
N ILE A 615 17.97 -39.91 5.30
CA ILE A 615 18.69 -40.00 4.02
C ILE A 615 20.00 -39.19 4.15
N PRO A 616 21.13 -39.60 3.55
CA PRO A 616 22.32 -38.77 3.48
C PRO A 616 21.96 -37.38 2.93
N TYR A 617 22.34 -36.34 3.66
CA TYR A 617 21.95 -34.97 3.33
C TYR A 617 22.49 -34.61 1.94
N SER A 618 21.60 -34.14 1.07
CA SER A 618 21.93 -33.97 -0.35
C SER A 618 21.74 -32.52 -0.79
N VAL A 619 22.59 -32.08 -1.72
CA VAL A 619 22.49 -30.74 -2.32
C VAL A 619 21.08 -30.46 -2.89
N PRO A 620 20.43 -31.39 -3.63
CA PRO A 620 19.06 -31.17 -4.09
C PRO A 620 18.05 -30.98 -2.95
N GLN A 621 18.18 -31.70 -1.83
CA GLN A 621 17.32 -31.53 -0.66
C GLN A 621 17.49 -30.14 -0.04
N TYR A 622 18.73 -29.71 0.21
CA TYR A 622 19.02 -28.40 0.79
C TYR A 622 18.53 -27.26 -0.13
N VAL A 623 18.87 -27.31 -1.42
CA VAL A 623 18.51 -26.26 -2.38
C VAL A 623 17.01 -26.18 -2.62
N SER A 624 16.31 -27.33 -2.77
CA SER A 624 14.86 -27.32 -2.99
C SER A 624 14.07 -26.91 -1.75
N SER A 625 14.42 -27.41 -0.56
CA SER A 625 13.76 -27.02 0.69
C SER A 625 13.99 -25.55 1.03
N GLY A 626 15.23 -25.05 0.87
CA GLY A 626 15.57 -23.64 1.02
C GLY A 626 14.83 -22.74 0.03
N LEU A 627 14.73 -23.13 -1.25
CA LEU A 627 13.97 -22.37 -2.25
C LEU A 627 12.47 -22.33 -1.91
N ILE A 628 11.87 -23.46 -1.55
CA ILE A 628 10.46 -23.51 -1.13
C ILE A 628 10.22 -22.63 0.09
N MET A 629 11.06 -22.73 1.12
CA MET A 629 10.96 -21.94 2.35
C MET A 629 11.08 -20.43 2.06
N PHE A 630 12.13 -20.02 1.34
CA PHE A 630 12.42 -18.62 1.06
C PHE A 630 11.36 -17.97 0.18
N VAL A 631 10.99 -18.61 -0.94
CA VAL A 631 9.94 -18.12 -1.85
C VAL A 631 8.62 -17.96 -1.13
N SER A 632 8.22 -18.97 -0.33
CA SER A 632 6.96 -18.92 0.41
C SER A 632 6.96 -17.85 1.50
N ALA A 633 8.08 -17.65 2.18
CA ALA A 633 8.23 -16.62 3.19
C ALA A 633 8.21 -15.18 2.61
N GLU A 634 8.76 -14.97 1.41
CA GLU A 634 8.69 -13.67 0.70
C GLU A 634 7.26 -13.34 0.24
N VAL A 635 6.52 -14.33 -0.28
CA VAL A 635 5.08 -14.18 -0.57
C VAL A 635 4.29 -13.86 0.69
N LEU A 636 4.57 -14.58 1.78
CA LEU A 636 3.95 -14.37 3.09
C LEU A 636 4.26 -12.96 3.62
N GLU A 637 5.47 -12.42 3.44
CA GLU A 637 5.79 -11.03 3.81
C GLU A 637 4.93 -10.02 3.04
N GLY A 638 4.83 -10.17 1.72
CA GLY A 638 4.03 -9.26 0.88
C GLY A 638 2.55 -9.24 1.29
N VAL A 639 1.96 -10.41 1.50
CA VAL A 639 0.55 -10.56 1.90
C VAL A 639 0.31 -10.08 3.33
N ASN A 640 1.20 -10.44 4.27
CA ASN A 640 1.08 -10.00 5.67
C ASN A 640 1.24 -8.48 5.78
N LEU A 641 2.13 -7.85 5.01
CA LEU A 641 2.26 -6.39 4.98
C LEU A 641 1.00 -5.71 4.39
N SER A 642 0.39 -6.28 3.35
CA SER A 642 -0.90 -5.82 2.80
C SER A 642 -1.98 -5.83 3.88
N LEU A 643 -2.19 -6.98 4.54
CA LEU A 643 -3.18 -7.13 5.60
C LEU A 643 -2.90 -6.23 6.82
N LEU A 644 -1.64 -6.12 7.25
CA LEU A 644 -1.23 -5.23 8.34
C LEU A 644 -1.55 -3.77 8.01
N SER A 645 -1.33 -3.33 6.76
CA SER A 645 -1.67 -1.96 6.33
C SER A 645 -3.18 -1.66 6.34
N ARG A 646 -4.02 -2.70 6.24
CA ARG A 646 -5.49 -2.60 6.24
C ARG A 646 -6.10 -2.66 7.65
N VAL A 647 -5.49 -3.40 8.57
CA VAL A 647 -6.00 -3.61 9.94
C VAL A 647 -5.45 -2.58 10.95
N MET A 648 -4.35 -1.89 10.62
CA MET A 648 -3.70 -0.92 11.52
C MET A 648 -4.53 0.35 11.76
N SER A 649 -4.77 0.68 13.04
CA SER A 649 -5.49 1.89 13.46
C SER A 649 -4.72 3.19 13.19
N PHE A 650 -5.43 4.28 12.93
CA PHE A 650 -4.87 5.64 12.82
C PHE A 650 -4.07 6.09 14.06
N ARG A 651 -4.38 5.58 15.26
CA ARG A 651 -3.55 5.86 16.45
C ARG A 651 -2.14 5.25 16.37
N LEU A 652 -1.94 4.25 15.50
CA LEU A 652 -0.67 3.61 15.18
C LEU A 652 -0.06 4.10 13.86
N SER A 653 -0.68 5.04 13.13
CA SER A 653 0.00 5.70 11.99
C SER A 653 0.81 6.92 12.41
N ARG A 654 0.47 7.57 13.54
CA ARG A 654 1.13 8.77 14.06
C ARG A 654 1.96 8.52 15.33
N GLY A 655 3.08 9.24 15.45
CA GLY A 655 3.99 9.20 16.60
C GLY A 655 5.17 8.23 16.45
N THR A 656 5.97 8.10 17.52
CA THR A 656 7.20 7.29 17.54
C THR A 656 6.91 5.79 17.43
N TYR A 657 5.89 5.29 18.13
CA TYR A 657 5.48 3.88 18.10
C TYR A 657 4.45 3.60 17.00
N ASN A 658 4.71 4.10 15.79
CA ASN A 658 3.88 3.78 14.64
C ASN A 658 4.06 2.29 14.22
N GLY A 659 3.12 1.76 13.44
CA GLY A 659 3.20 0.36 12.99
C GLY A 659 4.30 0.06 11.98
N GLY A 660 4.87 1.10 11.36
CA GLY A 660 6.11 0.99 10.59
C GLY A 660 7.29 0.58 11.48
N LEU A 661 7.43 1.20 12.65
CA LEU A 661 8.37 0.80 13.69
C LEU A 661 8.02 -0.60 14.21
N LEU A 662 6.77 -0.89 14.60
CA LEU A 662 6.40 -2.20 15.17
C LEU A 662 6.69 -3.37 14.23
N SER A 663 6.43 -3.24 12.93
CA SER A 663 6.80 -4.26 11.94
C SER A 663 8.33 -4.36 11.78
N THR A 664 9.05 -3.23 11.77
CA THR A 664 10.52 -3.25 11.73
C THR A 664 11.11 -3.94 12.95
N GLU A 665 10.59 -3.66 14.15
CA GLU A 665 11.02 -4.27 15.40
C GLU A 665 10.72 -5.76 15.47
N ALA A 666 9.50 -6.20 15.09
CA ALA A 666 9.17 -7.62 15.05
C ALA A 666 10.12 -8.41 14.13
N GLY A 667 10.43 -7.88 12.95
CA GLY A 667 11.38 -8.51 12.03
C GLY A 667 12.84 -8.45 12.49
N THR A 668 13.26 -7.37 13.14
CA THR A 668 14.65 -7.22 13.65
C THR A 668 14.88 -8.11 14.86
N LEU A 669 13.91 -8.19 15.77
CA LEU A 669 13.94 -9.10 16.90
C LEU A 669 14.00 -10.57 16.44
N ALA A 670 13.25 -10.93 15.40
CA ALA A 670 13.32 -12.27 14.81
C ALA A 670 14.73 -12.65 14.34
N ARG A 671 15.44 -11.71 13.70
CA ARG A 671 16.86 -11.91 13.29
C ARG A 671 17.78 -12.09 14.48
N VAL A 672 17.68 -11.23 15.50
CA VAL A 672 18.49 -11.35 16.73
C VAL A 672 18.30 -12.72 17.39
N VAL A 673 17.06 -13.21 17.46
CA VAL A 673 16.78 -14.54 18.04
C VAL A 673 17.31 -15.66 17.12
N ALA A 674 17.17 -15.54 15.79
CA ALA A 674 17.68 -16.52 14.83
C ALA A 674 19.21 -16.64 14.86
N ASP A 675 19.93 -15.53 14.73
CA ASP A 675 21.39 -15.46 14.78
C ASP A 675 21.92 -15.94 16.14
N GLY A 676 21.22 -15.61 17.23
CA GLY A 676 21.50 -16.14 18.56
C GLY A 676 21.29 -17.66 18.67
N THR A 677 20.23 -18.20 18.05
CA THR A 677 20.00 -19.65 17.96
C THR A 677 21.12 -20.35 17.19
N ILE A 678 21.63 -19.78 16.09
CA ILE A 678 22.73 -20.38 15.31
C ILE A 678 23.98 -20.55 16.19
N THR A 679 24.41 -19.49 16.88
CA THR A 679 25.59 -19.60 17.77
C THR A 679 25.32 -20.52 18.97
N LEU A 680 24.11 -20.51 19.55
CA LEU A 680 23.76 -21.40 20.66
C LEU A 680 23.74 -22.88 20.23
N ALA A 681 23.15 -23.18 19.07
CA ALA A 681 23.15 -24.50 18.46
C ALA A 681 24.58 -24.95 18.09
N GLY A 682 25.47 -24.01 17.75
CA GLY A 682 26.89 -24.27 17.51
C GLY A 682 27.62 -24.96 18.66
N TYR A 683 27.23 -24.72 19.92
CA TYR A 683 27.79 -25.44 21.08
C TYR A 683 27.42 -26.93 21.12
N LEU A 684 26.41 -27.37 20.37
CA LEU A 684 26.02 -28.78 20.23
C LEU A 684 26.84 -29.53 19.16
N GLY A 685 27.71 -28.81 18.43
CA GLY A 685 28.55 -29.30 17.35
C GLY A 685 27.93 -29.16 15.96
N GLU A 686 28.77 -28.93 14.95
CA GLU A 686 28.38 -28.66 13.55
C GLU A 686 27.48 -29.77 12.96
N SER A 687 27.70 -31.03 13.33
CA SER A 687 26.90 -32.18 12.91
C SER A 687 25.44 -32.17 13.39
N LYS A 688 25.11 -31.34 14.39
CA LYS A 688 23.75 -31.17 14.93
C LYS A 688 23.15 -29.80 14.65
N LEU A 689 23.95 -28.85 14.13
CA LEU A 689 23.58 -27.44 13.94
C LEU A 689 22.24 -27.31 13.19
N LEU A 690 22.17 -27.84 11.97
CA LEU A 690 21.00 -27.83 11.09
C LEU A 690 19.71 -28.28 11.78
N ASN A 691 19.73 -29.43 12.47
CA ASN A 691 18.51 -29.94 13.11
C ASN A 691 18.16 -29.16 14.39
N ALA A 692 19.15 -28.57 15.06
CA ALA A 692 18.96 -27.78 16.28
C ALA A 692 18.44 -26.36 15.97
N THR A 693 18.80 -25.76 14.83
CA THR A 693 18.29 -24.46 14.36
C THR A 693 16.90 -24.57 13.73
N LEU A 694 16.62 -25.66 12.99
CA LEU A 694 15.31 -25.93 12.39
C LEU A 694 14.22 -26.27 13.42
N LEU A 695 14.55 -26.84 14.58
CA LEU A 695 13.54 -27.22 15.58
C LEU A 695 12.77 -26.00 16.16
N PRO A 696 13.41 -24.90 16.59
CA PRO A 696 12.70 -23.66 16.89
C PRO A 696 11.90 -23.10 15.71
N SER A 697 12.45 -23.12 14.48
CA SER A 697 11.72 -22.67 13.28
C SER A 697 10.40 -23.41 13.10
N LEU A 698 10.43 -24.74 13.27
CA LEU A 698 9.25 -25.60 13.19
C LEU A 698 8.20 -25.24 14.25
N LEU A 699 8.62 -25.08 15.51
CA LEU A 699 7.72 -24.75 16.62
C LEU A 699 7.07 -23.37 16.45
N ILE A 700 7.84 -22.36 16.03
CA ILE A 700 7.35 -21.00 15.77
C ILE A 700 6.38 -21.00 14.57
N CYS A 701 6.68 -21.77 13.51
CA CYS A 701 5.81 -21.92 12.34
C CYS A 701 4.47 -22.57 12.69
N VAL A 702 4.48 -23.68 13.44
CA VAL A 702 3.25 -24.35 13.90
C VAL A 702 2.43 -23.43 14.82
N ALA A 703 3.07 -22.70 15.74
CA ALA A 703 2.40 -21.74 16.60
C ALA A 703 1.75 -20.58 15.81
N SER A 704 2.43 -20.09 14.77
CA SER A 704 1.91 -19.08 13.84
C SER A 704 0.64 -19.57 13.14
N ILE A 705 0.68 -20.75 12.52
CA ILE A 705 -0.46 -21.35 11.81
C ILE A 705 -1.68 -21.54 12.74
N ILE A 706 -1.45 -22.01 13.98
CA ILE A 706 -2.54 -22.17 14.97
C ILE A 706 -3.16 -20.81 15.34
N ALA A 707 -2.34 -19.77 15.51
CA ALA A 707 -2.82 -18.41 15.77
C ALA A 707 -3.56 -17.79 14.58
N THR A 708 -3.08 -18.02 13.35
CA THR A 708 -3.75 -17.63 12.10
C THR A 708 -5.12 -18.30 11.98
N CYS A 709 -5.21 -19.62 12.14
CA CYS A 709 -6.48 -20.34 12.11
C CYS A 709 -7.47 -19.82 13.17
N SER A 710 -6.98 -19.48 14.37
CA SER A 710 -7.79 -18.94 15.47
C SER A 710 -8.31 -17.52 15.20
N THR A 711 -7.65 -16.76 14.31
CA THR A 711 -8.02 -15.37 13.98
C THR A 711 -8.50 -15.17 12.54
N TYR A 712 -8.64 -16.26 11.76
CA TYR A 712 -8.91 -16.25 10.32
C TYR A 712 -10.14 -15.40 9.92
N ASN A 713 -11.21 -15.48 10.72
CA ASN A 713 -12.45 -14.73 10.50
C ASN A 713 -12.37 -13.25 10.94
N SER A 714 -11.33 -12.87 11.69
CA SER A 714 -11.09 -11.50 12.21
C SER A 714 -9.97 -10.73 11.47
N LEU A 715 -9.50 -11.27 10.34
CA LEU A 715 -8.56 -10.62 9.43
C LEU A 715 -9.22 -9.61 8.46
N TYR A 716 -10.53 -9.33 8.62
CA TYR A 716 -11.36 -8.48 7.75
C TYR A 716 -12.34 -7.61 8.55
#